data_AF-A0A2G6EBE3-F1
#
_entry.id   AF-A0A2G6EBE3-F1
#
_cell.length_a   1.000
_cell.length_b   1.000
_cell.length_c   1.000
_cell.angle_alpha   90.00
_cell.angle_beta   90.00
_cell.angle_gamma   90.00
#
_symmetry.space_group_name_H-M   'P 1'
#
loop_
_entity.id
_entity.type
_entity.pdbx_description
1 polymer ?
#
loop_
_entity_poly.entity_id
_entity_poly.type
_entity_poly.pdbx_seq_one_letter_code
_entity_poly.pdbx_strand_id
1 'polypeptide(L)'
;MRVKISIVAGSARGQYFVFDKPDRFLFGRALDARVSLPNDPYVSRQHFLLEISPPACKLTDLGSKNGTLVNGIRYGGRNVSAERGRHAPDALRDVVLNDGDTIVVGDTQMKVQILDLPAPQTKDEPGTSDPLPEGSRDQKQEHSSPMEILGKLLRDAAKPHEASKPKQQERLQAPSPVSSRKSGRDFPTIDGYEIERIIDRGGMGIVYKGVNSKTRRPVAIKVMLPQMATNPDNIYTFKREIDVTRQLQHPNIVQLYDHGKTRNVLYFVLEYICGMNLHQFLEQRGRPLPLDEAASLMLDSLDGLAYAHYAAVQVKIAKGKLENYIGIVHRDLKPQNVLLDHNGRIWQAKISDFGISKSFESAGFTNITKPGEVLGTPMYWPREQITHYKYLNPATDVFSIAAVFYEMLTGRWVREGFEALFERCKKQRRVAAISDYMQIIVGNPAIPIRQCNPSLPGSVAKVLDRALLEAEVPYDERKMRNALAQLRYPDAKAFKHALQQAFEESGLSTERIHEARLRLGADRQSSPRPPLNASMKKSKRSGNAQKVKNLQENLAGKKAEGTVFFSSAQGSPNSKEVALLVYGIEELSDYLCNIGDTYFSKTISRLYKRVRQHKSSSDVMLIKSTTDGFLAVFSSMPSAFSLAVSFLRDPIQADVQNRMALHWGAVKLTEDGDVLGVEVHRVFRIEAIQMPDQVNSDYDGLPIPATNRIVMTEPALKQLQKPQRSVFHYAGQYALKGFSEPCPLWVLHKRSR
;
A
#
# COMPACT_ATOMS: atom_id res chain seq x y z
N MET A 1 -17.99 9.32 -25.78
CA MET A 1 -18.11 8.17 -26.70
C MET A 1 -17.97 6.88 -25.91
N ARG A 2 -18.54 5.79 -26.40
CA ARG A 2 -18.44 4.42 -25.86
C ARG A 2 -17.84 3.53 -26.94
N VAL A 3 -17.14 2.47 -26.56
CA VAL A 3 -16.73 1.42 -27.49
C VAL A 3 -17.63 0.21 -27.26
N LYS A 4 -18.22 -0.34 -28.31
CA LYS A 4 -19.00 -1.58 -28.28
C LYS A 4 -18.27 -2.63 -29.12
N ILE A 5 -18.09 -3.82 -28.56
CA ILE A 5 -17.52 -4.97 -29.23
C ILE A 5 -18.60 -6.03 -29.30
N SER A 6 -18.98 -6.43 -30.50
CA SER A 6 -20.05 -7.40 -30.73
C SER A 6 -19.50 -8.66 -31.38
N ILE A 7 -19.83 -9.83 -30.84
CA ILE A 7 -19.50 -11.11 -31.46
C ILE A 7 -20.56 -11.41 -32.53
N VAL A 8 -20.15 -11.34 -33.79
CA VAL A 8 -21.06 -11.48 -34.95
C VAL A 8 -21.06 -12.89 -35.55
N ALA A 9 -20.02 -13.68 -35.32
CA ALA A 9 -19.92 -15.09 -35.72
C ALA A 9 -19.14 -15.91 -34.69
N GLY A 10 -19.27 -17.24 -34.75
CA GLY A 10 -18.63 -18.19 -33.82
C GLY A 10 -19.56 -18.66 -32.70
N SER A 11 -19.02 -19.51 -31.81
CA SER A 11 -19.77 -20.15 -30.72
C SER A 11 -20.41 -19.19 -29.70
N ALA A 12 -19.89 -17.97 -29.58
CA ALA A 12 -20.40 -16.91 -28.68
C ALA A 12 -21.19 -15.80 -29.40
N ARG A 13 -21.69 -16.06 -30.62
CA ARG A 13 -22.47 -15.10 -31.42
C ARG A 13 -23.62 -14.49 -30.61
N GLY A 14 -23.79 -13.17 -30.74
CA GLY A 14 -24.84 -12.41 -30.08
C GLY A 14 -24.42 -11.75 -28.76
N GLN A 15 -23.29 -12.17 -28.18
CA GLN A 15 -22.70 -11.46 -27.03
C GLN A 15 -22.10 -10.12 -27.46
N TYR A 16 -22.15 -9.13 -26.57
CA TYR A 16 -21.51 -7.85 -26.78
C TYR A 16 -21.06 -7.23 -25.47
N PHE A 17 -20.09 -6.33 -25.56
CA PHE A 17 -19.51 -5.61 -24.43
C PHE A 17 -19.49 -4.13 -24.76
N VAL A 18 -19.96 -3.28 -23.83
CA VAL A 18 -19.96 -1.82 -23.98
C VAL A 18 -19.06 -1.22 -22.93
N PHE A 19 -18.20 -0.31 -23.36
CA PHE A 19 -17.20 0.35 -22.54
C PHE A 19 -17.40 1.86 -22.61
N ASP A 20 -17.74 2.46 -21.48
CA ASP A 20 -17.91 3.91 -21.30
C ASP A 20 -16.79 4.54 -20.46
N LYS A 21 -15.85 3.72 -19.98
CA LYS A 21 -14.66 4.09 -19.22
C LYS A 21 -13.46 3.27 -19.71
N PRO A 22 -12.22 3.69 -19.41
CA PRO A 22 -11.06 2.89 -19.68
C PRO A 22 -11.16 1.48 -19.08
N ASP A 23 -10.81 0.49 -19.88
CA ASP A 23 -10.80 -0.90 -19.48
C ASP A 23 -9.75 -1.71 -20.23
N ARG A 24 -9.36 -2.84 -19.66
CA ARG A 24 -8.55 -3.85 -20.35
C ARG A 24 -9.04 -5.24 -20.01
N PHE A 25 -8.98 -6.14 -20.97
CA PHE A 25 -9.29 -7.54 -20.69
C PHE A 25 -8.62 -8.49 -21.67
N LEU A 26 -8.37 -9.69 -21.16
CA LEU A 26 -7.83 -10.81 -21.92
C LEU A 26 -8.95 -11.51 -22.71
N PHE A 27 -8.67 -11.86 -23.95
CA PHE A 27 -9.48 -12.74 -24.78
C PHE A 27 -8.75 -14.08 -25.00
N GLY A 28 -9.47 -15.19 -24.89
CA GLY A 28 -8.90 -16.51 -25.14
C GLY A 28 -9.77 -17.65 -24.62
N ARG A 29 -9.19 -18.84 -24.46
CA ARG A 29 -9.87 -19.99 -23.84
C ARG A 29 -9.74 -20.08 -22.32
N ALA A 30 -8.83 -19.32 -21.73
CA ALA A 30 -8.55 -19.40 -20.30
C ALA A 30 -9.77 -18.98 -19.47
N LEU A 31 -9.91 -19.55 -18.26
CA LEU A 31 -11.02 -19.25 -17.36
C LEU A 31 -11.00 -17.78 -16.89
N ASP A 32 -9.80 -17.20 -16.87
CA ASP A 32 -9.53 -15.85 -16.41
C ASP A 32 -9.57 -14.81 -17.55
N ALA A 33 -9.97 -15.23 -18.76
CA ALA A 33 -10.33 -14.33 -19.85
C ALA A 33 -11.74 -13.77 -19.63
N ARG A 34 -11.91 -12.45 -19.77
CA ARG A 34 -13.24 -11.81 -19.65
C ARG A 34 -14.17 -12.28 -20.76
N VAL A 35 -13.61 -12.53 -21.94
CA VAL A 35 -14.30 -13.18 -23.05
C VAL A 35 -13.62 -14.53 -23.25
N SER A 36 -14.20 -15.54 -22.61
CA SER A 36 -13.68 -16.90 -22.65
C SER A 36 -14.44 -17.74 -23.69
N LEU A 37 -13.69 -18.33 -24.62
CA LEU A 37 -14.20 -19.26 -25.63
C LEU A 37 -13.64 -20.66 -25.39
N PRO A 38 -13.96 -21.32 -24.27
CA PRO A 38 -13.24 -22.50 -23.79
C PRO A 38 -13.18 -23.66 -24.80
N ASN A 39 -14.15 -23.73 -25.72
CA ASN A 39 -14.35 -24.83 -26.66
C ASN A 39 -13.79 -24.59 -28.07
N ASP A 40 -13.22 -23.40 -28.40
CA ASP A 40 -12.68 -23.14 -29.75
C ASP A 40 -11.20 -23.56 -29.85
N PRO A 41 -10.86 -24.68 -30.54
CA PRO A 41 -9.49 -25.20 -30.61
C PRO A 41 -8.50 -24.27 -31.35
N TYR A 42 -9.00 -23.32 -32.14
CA TYR A 42 -8.17 -22.37 -32.89
C TYR A 42 -7.84 -21.12 -32.07
N VAL A 43 -8.47 -20.94 -30.92
CA VAL A 43 -8.19 -19.86 -29.96
C VAL A 43 -7.13 -20.36 -28.95
N SER A 44 -6.08 -19.58 -28.72
CA SER A 44 -5.10 -19.87 -27.67
C SER A 44 -5.69 -19.59 -26.28
N ARG A 45 -5.17 -20.23 -25.21
CA ARG A 45 -5.65 -19.97 -23.83
C ARG A 45 -5.65 -18.48 -23.51
N GLN A 46 -4.54 -17.81 -23.80
CA GLN A 46 -4.39 -16.36 -23.81
C GLN A 46 -4.11 -15.98 -25.26
N HIS A 47 -5.09 -15.41 -25.97
CA HIS A 47 -4.93 -15.11 -27.39
C HIS A 47 -4.41 -13.69 -27.60
N PHE A 48 -5.17 -12.71 -27.14
CA PHE A 48 -4.80 -11.30 -27.23
C PHE A 48 -5.32 -10.51 -26.02
N LEU A 49 -4.68 -9.38 -25.74
CA LEU A 49 -5.15 -8.38 -24.80
C LEU A 49 -5.84 -7.26 -25.57
N LEU A 50 -6.96 -6.78 -25.03
CA LEU A 50 -7.59 -5.58 -25.53
C LEU A 50 -7.50 -4.45 -24.49
N GLU A 51 -7.01 -3.29 -24.91
CA GLU A 51 -6.94 -2.06 -24.13
C GLU A 51 -7.90 -1.03 -24.73
N ILE A 52 -8.90 -0.61 -23.96
CA ILE A 52 -9.93 0.33 -24.39
C ILE A 52 -9.81 1.58 -23.52
N SER A 53 -9.64 2.73 -24.15
CA SER A 53 -9.74 4.04 -23.53
C SER A 53 -10.66 4.89 -24.41
N PRO A 54 -11.99 4.75 -24.27
CA PRO A 54 -12.95 5.26 -25.25
C PRO A 54 -12.68 6.72 -25.65
N PRO A 55 -12.63 7.04 -26.96
CA PRO A 55 -12.94 6.16 -28.10
C PRO A 55 -11.80 5.26 -28.56
N ALA A 56 -10.57 5.44 -28.06
CA ALA A 56 -9.41 4.67 -28.50
C ALA A 56 -9.49 3.21 -28.06
N CYS A 57 -9.05 2.31 -28.93
CA CYS A 57 -8.99 0.87 -28.68
C CYS A 57 -7.70 0.30 -29.27
N LYS A 58 -7.00 -0.57 -28.55
CA LYS A 58 -5.77 -1.21 -28.98
C LYS A 58 -5.85 -2.71 -28.70
N LEU A 59 -5.40 -3.52 -29.64
CA LEU A 59 -5.25 -4.96 -29.51
C LEU A 59 -3.77 -5.34 -29.52
N THR A 60 -3.39 -6.26 -28.65
CA THR A 60 -2.04 -6.83 -28.57
C THR A 60 -2.10 -8.36 -28.59
N ASP A 61 -1.55 -8.99 -29.62
CA ASP A 61 -1.43 -10.46 -29.67
C ASP A 61 -0.39 -10.96 -28.66
N LEU A 62 -0.76 -11.96 -27.86
CA LEU A 62 0.05 -12.48 -26.76
C LEU A 62 0.91 -13.68 -27.16
N GLY A 63 1.31 -13.78 -28.44
CA GLY A 63 2.09 -14.90 -28.95
C GLY A 63 1.20 -16.12 -29.23
N SER A 64 -0.01 -15.86 -29.72
CA SER A 64 -1.00 -16.88 -30.03
C SER A 64 -0.44 -17.88 -31.06
N LYS A 65 -0.97 -19.11 -31.07
CA LYS A 65 -0.52 -20.15 -32.02
C LYS A 65 -0.77 -19.74 -33.47
N ASN A 66 -1.95 -19.19 -33.73
CA ASN A 66 -2.46 -18.90 -35.07
C ASN A 66 -2.40 -17.41 -35.43
N GLY A 67 -2.14 -16.49 -34.51
CA GLY A 67 -2.23 -15.05 -34.76
C GLY A 67 -3.67 -14.55 -34.76
N THR A 68 -3.82 -13.24 -34.63
CA THR A 68 -5.09 -12.50 -34.63
C THR A 68 -5.26 -11.77 -35.96
N LEU A 69 -6.40 -11.88 -36.62
CA LEU A 69 -6.67 -11.15 -37.87
C LEU A 69 -7.48 -9.89 -37.57
N VAL A 70 -7.05 -8.73 -38.06
CA VAL A 70 -7.79 -7.47 -38.00
C VAL A 70 -7.94 -6.93 -39.41
N ASN A 71 -9.18 -6.80 -39.90
CA ASN A 71 -9.50 -6.43 -41.28
C ASN A 71 -8.74 -7.26 -42.33
N GLY A 72 -8.55 -8.56 -42.05
CA GLY A 72 -7.81 -9.49 -42.91
C GLY A 72 -6.28 -9.45 -42.76
N ILE A 73 -5.73 -8.47 -42.03
CA ILE A 73 -4.29 -8.37 -41.74
C ILE A 73 -3.97 -9.18 -40.49
N ARG A 74 -2.93 -10.01 -40.54
CA ARG A 74 -2.52 -10.87 -39.40
C ARG A 74 -1.54 -10.15 -38.48
N TYR A 75 -1.80 -10.25 -37.18
CA TYR A 75 -0.99 -9.77 -36.07
C TYR A 75 -0.57 -10.96 -35.20
N GLY A 76 0.74 -11.11 -34.92
CA GLY A 76 1.29 -12.25 -34.17
C GLY A 76 1.24 -13.61 -34.88
N GLY A 77 1.31 -14.72 -34.11
CA GLY A 77 1.31 -16.11 -34.60
C GLY A 77 2.66 -16.84 -34.53
N ARG A 78 2.69 -18.04 -33.91
CA ARG A 78 3.91 -18.88 -33.77
C ARG A 78 4.14 -19.89 -34.90
N ASN A 79 3.07 -20.39 -35.53
CA ASN A 79 3.14 -21.46 -36.54
C ASN A 79 3.12 -20.90 -37.98
N VAL A 80 4.12 -20.11 -38.36
CA VAL A 80 4.36 -19.83 -39.79
C VAL A 80 5.57 -20.63 -40.22
N SER A 81 5.34 -21.59 -41.12
CA SER A 81 6.36 -22.41 -41.74
C SER A 81 7.43 -21.56 -42.41
N ALA A 82 8.66 -22.04 -42.27
CA ALA A 82 9.88 -21.52 -42.88
C ALA A 82 9.95 -21.78 -44.40
N GLU A 83 8.89 -21.47 -45.15
CA GLU A 83 8.91 -21.48 -46.61
C GLU A 83 8.91 -20.03 -47.11
N ARG A 84 9.99 -19.65 -47.79
CA ARG A 84 10.34 -18.30 -48.26
C ARG A 84 11.06 -17.41 -47.24
N GLY A 85 12.20 -17.88 -46.74
CA GLY A 85 13.50 -17.18 -46.88
C GLY A 85 13.62 -15.69 -46.51
N ARG A 86 12.67 -15.13 -45.75
CA ARG A 86 12.76 -13.84 -45.08
C ARG A 86 12.09 -14.06 -43.75
N HIS A 87 12.83 -13.85 -42.66
CA HIS A 87 12.20 -13.68 -41.36
C HIS A 87 11.05 -12.68 -41.54
N ALA A 88 9.82 -13.08 -41.24
CA ALA A 88 8.77 -12.10 -41.04
C ALA A 88 9.34 -11.13 -39.98
N PRO A 89 9.48 -9.82 -40.29
CA PRO A 89 10.00 -8.86 -39.32
C PRO A 89 9.18 -9.03 -38.05
N ASP A 90 9.78 -9.01 -36.84
CA ASP A 90 9.09 -9.12 -35.53
C ASP A 90 7.64 -8.59 -35.62
N ALA A 91 6.69 -9.48 -35.96
CA ALA A 91 5.55 -9.07 -36.78
C ALA A 91 4.49 -8.43 -35.90
N LEU A 92 4.17 -7.16 -36.20
CA LEU A 92 3.05 -6.36 -35.71
C LEU A 92 2.20 -7.12 -34.68
N ARG A 93 2.54 -6.96 -33.39
CA ARG A 93 1.74 -7.53 -32.29
C ARG A 93 0.64 -6.59 -31.86
N ASP A 94 0.86 -5.30 -32.08
CA ASP A 94 0.00 -4.22 -31.63
C ASP A 94 -0.75 -3.60 -32.80
N VAL A 95 -2.04 -3.34 -32.61
CA VAL A 95 -2.89 -2.65 -33.58
C VAL A 95 -3.84 -1.71 -32.86
N VAL A 96 -3.95 -0.48 -33.36
CA VAL A 96 -5.00 0.46 -32.94
C VAL A 96 -6.24 0.16 -33.76
N LEU A 97 -7.36 -0.06 -33.08
CA LEU A 97 -8.64 -0.40 -33.68
C LEU A 97 -9.50 0.85 -33.85
N ASN A 98 -10.14 0.96 -35.01
CA ASN A 98 -11.02 2.04 -35.40
C ASN A 98 -12.50 1.59 -35.41
N ASP A 99 -13.40 2.56 -35.54
CA ASP A 99 -14.83 2.27 -35.74
C ASP A 99 -15.04 1.42 -36.99
N GLY A 100 -15.83 0.35 -36.87
CA GLY A 100 -16.12 -0.58 -37.95
C GLY A 100 -15.11 -1.73 -38.12
N ASP A 101 -13.97 -1.70 -37.44
CA ASP A 101 -12.94 -2.74 -37.56
C ASP A 101 -13.48 -4.13 -37.17
N THR A 102 -12.99 -5.14 -37.89
CA THR A 102 -13.35 -6.53 -37.72
C THR A 102 -12.15 -7.32 -37.21
N ILE A 103 -12.33 -8.02 -36.09
CA ILE A 103 -11.33 -8.92 -35.49
C ILE A 103 -11.79 -10.36 -35.72
N VAL A 104 -10.92 -11.21 -36.25
CA VAL A 104 -11.18 -12.63 -36.48
C VAL A 104 -10.16 -13.48 -35.74
N VAL A 105 -10.66 -14.42 -34.94
CA VAL A 105 -9.88 -15.41 -34.21
C VAL A 105 -10.60 -16.75 -34.23
N GLY A 106 -9.95 -17.77 -34.80
CA GLY A 106 -10.58 -19.08 -34.95
C GLY A 106 -11.85 -18.99 -35.80
N ASP A 107 -12.97 -19.48 -35.26
CA ASP A 107 -14.29 -19.36 -35.89
C ASP A 107 -15.03 -18.05 -35.53
N THR A 108 -14.44 -17.28 -34.62
CA THR A 108 -15.10 -16.16 -33.98
C THR A 108 -14.75 -14.85 -34.67
N GLN A 109 -15.79 -14.08 -35.00
CA GLN A 109 -15.66 -12.75 -35.59
C GLN A 109 -16.28 -11.71 -34.65
N MET A 110 -15.51 -10.66 -34.37
CA MET A 110 -15.92 -9.53 -33.54
C MET A 110 -15.93 -8.25 -34.38
N LYS A 111 -16.89 -7.37 -34.11
CA LYS A 111 -16.99 -6.05 -34.73
C LYS A 111 -16.85 -4.95 -33.67
N VAL A 112 -16.00 -3.98 -33.95
CA VAL A 112 -15.77 -2.78 -33.14
C VAL A 112 -16.73 -1.68 -33.59
N GLN A 113 -17.38 -1.02 -32.65
CA GLN A 113 -18.26 0.14 -32.89
C GLN A 113 -17.94 1.24 -31.88
N ILE A 114 -17.72 2.47 -32.34
CA ILE A 114 -17.55 3.65 -31.50
C ILE A 114 -18.88 4.41 -31.51
N LEU A 115 -19.55 4.46 -30.35
CA LEU A 115 -20.88 5.04 -30.18
C LEU A 115 -20.77 6.41 -29.49
N ASP A 116 -21.63 7.35 -29.86
CA ASP A 116 -21.76 8.59 -29.10
C ASP A 116 -22.44 8.37 -27.74
N LEU A 117 -22.11 9.24 -26.77
CA LEU A 117 -22.80 9.26 -25.49
C LEU A 117 -24.12 10.04 -25.68
N PRO A 118 -25.29 9.48 -25.33
CA PRO A 118 -26.50 10.30 -25.27
C PRO A 118 -26.33 11.40 -24.22
N ALA A 119 -26.89 12.58 -24.48
CA ALA A 119 -26.94 13.66 -23.50
C ALA A 119 -27.60 13.16 -22.19
N PRO A 120 -27.25 13.69 -21.01
CA PRO A 120 -27.86 13.26 -19.76
C PRO A 120 -29.37 13.50 -19.83
N GLN A 121 -30.15 12.42 -19.87
CA GLN A 121 -31.60 12.53 -19.74
C GLN A 121 -31.91 12.91 -18.30
N THR A 122 -32.41 14.13 -18.10
CA THR A 122 -33.09 14.53 -16.87
C THR A 122 -34.25 13.57 -16.66
N LYS A 123 -34.27 12.90 -15.50
CA LYS A 123 -35.40 12.08 -15.10
C LYS A 123 -36.58 13.02 -14.87
N ASP A 124 -37.62 12.88 -15.68
CA ASP A 124 -38.98 13.18 -15.26
C ASP A 124 -39.90 12.16 -15.91
N GLU A 125 -40.76 11.57 -15.09
CA GLU A 125 -42.20 11.47 -15.34
C GLU A 125 -42.89 10.84 -14.09
N PRO A 126 -44.18 11.14 -13.79
CA PRO A 126 -45.27 10.83 -14.73
C PRO A 126 -46.49 11.78 -14.78
N GLY A 127 -47.13 11.81 -15.95
CA GLY A 127 -48.60 11.72 -16.05
C GLY A 127 -49.44 12.95 -16.45
N THR A 128 -49.80 12.99 -17.74
CA THR A 128 -51.14 13.25 -18.34
C THR A 128 -51.85 14.63 -18.34
N SER A 129 -52.33 14.93 -19.56
CA SER A 129 -53.54 15.65 -20.05
C SER A 129 -53.60 17.19 -20.25
N ASP A 130 -53.83 17.52 -21.53
CA ASP A 130 -54.63 18.58 -22.18
C ASP A 130 -54.04 19.96 -22.58
N PRO A 131 -54.52 20.56 -23.71
CA PRO A 131 -53.82 21.62 -24.44
C PRO A 131 -54.43 23.04 -24.32
N LEU A 132 -53.54 24.04 -24.15
CA LEU A 132 -53.61 25.50 -24.51
C LEU A 132 -54.75 26.37 -23.87
N PRO A 133 -54.59 27.70 -23.65
CA PRO A 133 -53.92 28.67 -24.54
C PRO A 133 -53.11 29.83 -23.90
N GLU A 134 -52.61 30.69 -24.79
CA GLU A 134 -51.74 31.87 -24.68
C GLU A 134 -51.95 32.85 -23.50
N GLY A 135 -50.86 33.48 -23.05
CA GLY A 135 -50.93 34.64 -22.15
C GLY A 135 -49.61 35.16 -21.58
N SER A 136 -48.88 35.96 -22.37
CA SER A 136 -48.18 37.20 -21.97
C SER A 136 -47.04 37.25 -20.92
N ARG A 137 -45.99 38.01 -21.33
CA ARG A 137 -45.08 38.91 -20.57
C ARG A 137 -43.76 38.37 -19.99
N ASP A 138 -42.70 38.68 -20.74
CA ASP A 138 -41.50 39.44 -20.33
C ASP A 138 -40.99 39.33 -18.88
N GLN A 139 -39.77 38.78 -18.74
CA GLN A 139 -38.62 39.52 -18.18
C GLN A 139 -37.30 38.78 -18.52
N LYS A 140 -36.43 39.48 -19.26
CA LYS A 140 -35.06 39.09 -19.58
C LYS A 140 -34.16 39.25 -18.35
N GLN A 141 -33.44 38.19 -17.99
CA GLN A 141 -32.12 38.28 -17.36
C GLN A 141 -31.18 37.33 -18.10
N GLU A 142 -30.22 37.91 -18.84
CA GLU A 142 -29.19 37.21 -19.59
C GLU A 142 -28.12 36.68 -18.62
N HIS A 143 -27.94 35.36 -18.57
CA HIS A 143 -26.72 34.73 -18.07
C HIS A 143 -26.07 33.94 -19.21
N SER A 144 -24.99 34.50 -19.75
CA SER A 144 -24.14 33.90 -20.80
C SER A 144 -23.49 32.60 -20.32
N SER A 145 -23.53 31.55 -21.17
CA SER A 145 -23.02 30.21 -20.86
C SER A 145 -21.48 30.12 -20.97
N PRO A 146 -20.83 29.16 -20.26
CA PRO A 146 -19.37 28.99 -20.26
C PRO A 146 -18.71 28.69 -21.63
N MET A 147 -19.49 28.46 -22.69
CA MET A 147 -18.98 28.20 -24.04
C MET A 147 -18.71 29.48 -24.86
N GLU A 148 -19.25 30.64 -24.47
CA GLU A 148 -18.93 31.92 -25.13
C GLU A 148 -17.58 32.51 -24.69
N ILE A 149 -17.12 32.17 -23.48
CA ILE A 149 -15.82 32.62 -22.94
C ILE A 149 -14.66 31.88 -23.64
N LEU A 150 -14.84 30.61 -24.00
CA LEU A 150 -13.83 29.81 -24.70
C LEU A 150 -13.68 30.22 -26.18
N GLY A 151 -14.76 30.66 -26.81
CA GLY A 151 -14.74 31.18 -28.19
C GLY A 151 -14.05 32.55 -28.34
N LYS A 152 -13.94 33.33 -27.25
CA LYS A 152 -13.24 34.63 -27.25
C LYS A 152 -11.73 34.48 -27.09
N LEU A 153 -11.27 33.48 -26.34
CA LEU A 153 -9.84 33.19 -26.10
C LEU A 153 -9.11 32.52 -27.26
N LEU A 154 -9.83 31.87 -28.19
CA LEU A 154 -9.23 31.17 -29.33
C LEU A 154 -9.10 32.04 -30.60
N ARG A 155 -9.59 33.28 -30.59
CA ARG A 155 -9.48 34.20 -31.74
C ARG A 155 -8.23 35.09 -31.72
N ASP A 156 -7.50 35.16 -30.61
CA ASP A 156 -6.30 36.01 -30.48
C ASP A 156 -4.97 35.27 -30.74
N ALA A 157 -5.00 33.97 -31.05
CA ALA A 157 -3.79 33.14 -31.22
C ALA A 157 -3.47 32.76 -32.68
N ALA A 158 -3.98 33.48 -33.68
CA ALA A 158 -3.70 33.20 -35.08
C ALA A 158 -3.27 34.46 -35.84
N LYS A 159 -1.97 34.80 -35.78
CA LYS A 159 -1.28 35.51 -36.86
C LYS A 159 0.13 34.92 -37.06
N PRO A 160 0.54 34.61 -38.30
CA PRO A 160 1.84 34.04 -38.60
C PRO A 160 2.92 35.15 -38.70
N HIS A 161 4.10 34.91 -38.14
CA HIS A 161 5.24 35.84 -38.25
C HIS A 161 6.29 35.29 -39.22
N GLU A 162 6.49 36.01 -40.32
CA GLU A 162 7.60 35.84 -41.26
C GLU A 162 8.92 36.41 -40.72
N ALA A 163 10.03 35.92 -41.29
CA ALA A 163 11.40 36.16 -40.91
C ALA A 163 11.98 37.50 -41.43
N SER A 164 12.85 38.15 -40.64
CA SER A 164 13.94 39.03 -41.14
C SER A 164 14.97 39.36 -40.04
N LYS A 165 16.27 39.34 -40.38
CA LYS A 165 17.43 39.80 -39.58
C LYS A 165 17.79 41.27 -39.99
N PRO A 166 18.92 41.86 -39.53
CA PRO A 166 19.24 42.41 -38.20
C PRO A 166 19.66 43.91 -38.27
N LYS A 167 19.67 44.68 -37.16
CA LYS A 167 20.50 45.92 -37.06
C LYS A 167 20.69 46.47 -35.63
N GLN A 168 21.98 46.59 -35.27
CA GLN A 168 22.71 47.67 -34.56
C GLN A 168 22.32 48.17 -33.15
N GLN A 169 23.26 47.87 -32.23
CA GLN A 169 23.93 48.74 -31.23
C GLN A 169 23.17 49.93 -30.62
N GLU A 170 23.00 49.87 -29.30
CA GLU A 170 23.30 51.03 -28.43
C GLU A 170 23.84 50.57 -27.06
N ARG A 171 24.82 51.33 -26.57
CA ARG A 171 25.74 51.03 -25.46
C ARG A 171 25.17 51.42 -24.09
N LEU A 172 25.35 50.50 -23.13
CA LEU A 172 25.92 50.68 -21.77
C LEU A 172 25.46 51.86 -20.88
N GLN A 173 24.82 51.52 -19.75
CA GLN A 173 25.26 51.98 -18.43
C GLN A 173 25.18 50.83 -17.42
N ALA A 174 26.26 50.63 -16.67
CA ALA A 174 26.44 49.57 -15.68
C ALA A 174 26.18 50.07 -14.25
N PRO A 175 25.76 49.20 -13.33
CA PRO A 175 26.14 49.34 -11.93
C PRO A 175 27.08 48.21 -11.47
N SER A 176 27.98 48.63 -10.58
CA SER A 176 29.14 47.99 -9.95
C SER A 176 28.82 46.76 -9.06
N PRO A 177 29.85 46.02 -8.59
CA PRO A 177 29.81 44.56 -8.42
C PRO A 177 29.37 44.13 -7.02
N VAL A 178 28.45 43.15 -6.97
CA VAL A 178 28.23 42.34 -5.77
C VAL A 178 28.65 40.91 -6.06
N SER A 179 29.83 40.56 -5.53
CA SER A 179 30.21 39.25 -5.00
C SER A 179 29.60 38.02 -5.71
N SER A 180 30.34 37.53 -6.70
CA SER A 180 30.17 36.21 -7.30
C SER A 180 30.33 35.07 -6.27
N ARG A 181 29.25 34.33 -6.01
CA ARG A 181 29.32 32.89 -5.68
C ARG A 181 28.50 32.10 -6.69
N LYS A 182 29.14 31.10 -7.27
CA LYS A 182 28.77 30.38 -8.49
C LYS A 182 27.66 29.32 -8.26
N SER A 183 26.85 29.19 -9.32
CA SER A 183 26.02 28.03 -9.75
C SER A 183 24.90 27.53 -8.84
N GLY A 184 23.75 28.21 -8.83
CA GLY A 184 22.50 27.66 -8.29
C GLY A 184 21.82 26.76 -9.31
N ARG A 185 21.50 25.51 -8.95
CA ARG A 185 20.48 24.73 -9.66
C ARG A 185 19.14 25.32 -9.24
N ASP A 186 18.29 25.72 -10.19
CA ASP A 186 16.95 26.24 -9.89
C ASP A 186 16.07 25.11 -9.32
N PHE A 187 15.99 25.02 -8.00
CA PHE A 187 15.00 24.18 -7.31
C PHE A 187 13.65 24.91 -7.28
N PRO A 188 12.51 24.18 -7.27
CA PRO A 188 11.22 24.82 -7.10
C PRO A 188 11.15 25.54 -5.75
N THR A 189 10.66 26.77 -5.73
CA THR A 189 10.38 27.48 -4.47
C THR A 189 9.08 26.92 -3.89
N ILE A 190 9.12 26.36 -2.68
CA ILE A 190 7.95 25.88 -1.94
C ILE A 190 7.96 26.58 -0.59
N ASP A 191 6.92 27.38 -0.33
CA ASP A 191 6.86 28.22 0.88
C ASP A 191 6.95 27.37 2.15
N GLY A 192 7.78 27.81 3.10
CA GLY A 192 8.02 27.09 4.34
C GLY A 192 9.02 25.93 4.24
N TYR A 193 9.58 25.62 3.07
CA TYR A 193 10.54 24.54 2.89
C TYR A 193 11.82 24.99 2.16
N GLU A 194 12.97 24.63 2.73
CA GLU A 194 14.29 24.81 2.11
C GLU A 194 14.65 23.53 1.36
N ILE A 195 14.78 23.58 0.03
CA ILE A 195 15.16 22.42 -0.78
C ILE A 195 16.69 22.29 -0.82
N GLU A 196 17.20 21.11 -0.43
CA GLU A 196 18.63 20.83 -0.40
C GLU A 196 19.12 20.15 -1.68
N ARG A 197 18.45 19.07 -2.11
CA ARG A 197 18.86 18.24 -3.24
C ARG A 197 17.73 17.36 -3.76
N ILE A 198 17.91 16.80 -4.94
CA ILE A 198 17.03 15.73 -5.46
C ILE A 198 17.40 14.41 -4.77
N ILE A 199 16.38 13.65 -4.36
CA ILE A 199 16.49 12.26 -3.89
C ILE A 199 16.23 11.31 -5.06
N ASP A 200 15.14 11.54 -5.80
CA ASP A 200 14.70 10.66 -6.87
C ASP A 200 13.94 11.41 -7.98
N ARG A 201 13.90 10.82 -9.18
CA ARG A 201 13.12 11.31 -10.34
C ARG A 201 12.28 10.15 -10.88
N GLY A 202 10.97 10.18 -10.62
CA GLY A 202 10.01 9.21 -11.12
C GLY A 202 9.15 9.77 -12.26
N GLY A 203 8.34 8.91 -12.88
CA GLY A 203 7.44 9.33 -13.97
C GLY A 203 6.32 10.28 -13.55
N MET A 204 5.88 10.24 -12.28
CA MET A 204 4.82 11.13 -11.76
C MET A 204 5.36 12.44 -11.16
N GLY A 205 6.66 12.55 -10.90
CA GLY A 205 7.22 13.68 -10.15
C GLY A 205 8.69 13.55 -9.77
N ILE A 206 9.23 14.62 -9.20
CA ILE A 206 10.58 14.65 -8.63
C ILE A 206 10.45 14.68 -7.10
N VAL A 207 11.25 13.86 -6.42
CA VAL A 207 11.33 13.83 -4.96
C VAL A 207 12.58 14.56 -4.52
N TYR A 208 12.41 15.57 -3.67
CA TYR A 208 13.49 16.39 -3.12
C TYR A 208 13.70 16.09 -1.64
N LYS A 209 14.95 16.17 -1.18
CA LYS A 209 15.26 16.35 0.23
C LYS A 209 15.14 17.83 0.54
N GLY A 210 14.42 18.16 1.60
CA GLY A 210 14.35 19.51 2.12
C GLY A 210 14.29 19.53 3.64
N VAL A 211 14.14 20.73 4.17
CA VAL A 211 13.98 20.99 5.60
C VAL A 211 12.79 21.90 5.77
N ASN A 212 11.91 21.58 6.72
CA ASN A 212 10.85 22.50 7.12
C ASN A 212 11.49 23.72 7.80
N SER A 213 11.24 24.91 7.28
CA SER A 213 11.93 26.14 7.70
C SER A 213 11.61 26.52 9.14
N LYS A 214 10.43 26.13 9.65
CA LYS A 214 9.99 26.42 11.03
C LYS A 214 10.51 25.39 12.02
N THR A 215 10.29 24.11 11.76
CA THR A 215 10.63 23.03 12.71
C THR A 215 12.05 22.52 12.57
N ARG A 216 12.76 22.93 11.50
CA ARG A 216 14.08 22.41 11.08
C ARG A 216 14.11 20.89 10.88
N ARG A 217 12.93 20.25 10.76
CA ARG A 217 12.80 18.81 10.52
C ARG A 217 13.16 18.47 9.07
N PRO A 218 13.98 17.44 8.81
CA PRO A 218 14.22 16.95 7.45
C PRO A 218 12.96 16.31 6.87
N VAL A 219 12.69 16.57 5.59
CA VAL A 219 11.50 16.10 4.88
C VAL A 219 11.82 15.64 3.46
N ALA A 220 11.01 14.74 2.92
CA ALA A 220 11.00 14.39 1.51
C ALA A 220 9.82 15.09 0.83
N ILE A 221 10.05 15.83 -0.25
CA ILE A 221 9.03 16.64 -0.93
C ILE A 221 8.85 16.10 -2.33
N LYS A 222 7.69 15.47 -2.60
CA LYS A 222 7.33 14.95 -3.91
C LYS A 222 6.54 16.01 -4.66
N VAL A 223 7.07 16.41 -5.82
CA VAL A 223 6.55 17.51 -6.64
C VAL A 223 6.11 16.94 -7.99
N MET A 224 4.86 17.17 -8.37
CA MET A 224 4.33 16.75 -9.66
C MET A 224 4.99 17.53 -10.80
N LEU A 225 5.33 16.87 -11.91
CA LEU A 225 5.84 17.56 -13.09
C LEU A 225 4.74 18.36 -13.81
N PRO A 226 5.00 19.58 -14.33
CA PRO A 226 4.00 20.36 -15.05
C PRO A 226 3.34 19.63 -16.23
N GLN A 227 4.11 18.81 -16.95
CA GLN A 227 3.63 17.98 -18.07
C GLN A 227 2.62 16.90 -17.62
N MET A 228 2.67 16.47 -16.35
CA MET A 228 1.70 15.52 -15.80
C MET A 228 0.42 16.22 -15.38
N ALA A 229 0.52 17.48 -14.94
CA ALA A 229 -0.61 18.29 -14.48
C ALA A 229 -1.57 18.70 -15.62
N THR A 230 -1.22 18.47 -16.89
CA THR A 230 -2.15 18.69 -18.02
C THR A 230 -3.20 17.60 -18.14
N ASN A 231 -2.97 16.42 -17.56
CA ASN A 231 -3.93 15.32 -17.55
C ASN A 231 -4.71 15.31 -16.21
N PRO A 232 -6.04 15.52 -16.22
CA PRO A 232 -6.88 15.44 -15.02
C PRO A 232 -6.74 14.14 -14.24
N ASP A 233 -6.46 13.03 -14.92
CA ASP A 233 -6.30 11.71 -14.29
C ASP A 233 -5.06 11.64 -13.42
N ASN A 234 -3.94 12.22 -13.86
CA ASN A 234 -2.71 12.31 -13.07
C ASN A 234 -2.92 13.16 -11.81
N ILE A 235 -3.68 14.24 -11.93
CA ILE A 235 -4.04 15.09 -10.78
C ILE A 235 -4.92 14.33 -9.80
N TYR A 236 -5.95 13.63 -10.29
CA TYR A 236 -6.84 12.82 -9.47
C TYR A 236 -6.07 11.76 -8.69
N THR A 237 -5.19 11.06 -9.40
CA THR A 237 -4.28 10.03 -8.91
C THR A 237 -3.38 10.53 -7.79
N PHE A 238 -2.72 11.68 -8.01
CA PHE A 238 -1.84 12.30 -7.02
C PHE A 238 -2.57 12.77 -5.77
N LYS A 239 -3.77 13.34 -5.94
CA LYS A 239 -4.64 13.73 -4.80
C LYS A 239 -5.12 12.51 -4.03
N ARG A 240 -5.46 11.43 -4.72
CA ARG A 240 -5.90 10.17 -4.09
C ARG A 240 -4.78 9.54 -3.27
N GLU A 241 -3.54 9.59 -3.74
CA GLU A 241 -2.35 9.17 -2.98
C GLU A 241 -2.22 10.00 -1.68
N ILE A 242 -2.30 11.33 -1.77
CA ILE A 242 -2.30 12.21 -0.60
C ILE A 242 -3.41 11.83 0.39
N ASP A 243 -4.65 11.69 -0.09
CA ASP A 243 -5.82 11.44 0.75
C ASP A 243 -5.67 10.14 1.53
N VAL A 244 -5.16 9.08 0.91
CA VAL A 244 -4.99 7.79 1.58
C VAL A 244 -3.76 7.79 2.48
N THR A 245 -2.59 8.21 2.01
CA THR A 245 -1.38 8.21 2.84
C THR A 245 -1.55 9.07 4.10
N ARG A 246 -2.30 10.18 4.02
CA ARG A 246 -2.60 11.00 5.20
C ARG A 246 -3.36 10.26 6.30
N GLN A 247 -4.19 9.27 5.93
CA GLN A 247 -5.03 8.51 6.85
C GLN A 247 -4.34 7.26 7.40
N LEU A 248 -3.18 6.89 6.86
CA LEU A 248 -2.39 5.76 7.33
C LEU A 248 -1.34 6.25 8.32
N GLN A 249 -1.42 5.81 9.58
CA GLN A 249 -0.47 6.17 10.63
C GLN A 249 0.10 4.89 11.26
N HIS A 250 1.32 4.55 10.88
CA HIS A 250 1.99 3.33 11.33
C HIS A 250 3.52 3.47 11.25
N PRO A 251 4.31 2.95 12.21
CA PRO A 251 5.77 3.06 12.21
C PRO A 251 6.43 2.49 10.95
N ASN A 252 5.85 1.44 10.35
CA ASN A 252 6.33 0.82 9.11
C ASN A 252 5.63 1.34 7.83
N ILE A 253 5.00 2.52 7.89
CA ILE A 253 4.49 3.25 6.72
C ILE A 253 5.10 4.65 6.73
N VAL A 254 5.52 5.14 5.57
CA VAL A 254 6.02 6.51 5.42
C VAL A 254 4.88 7.49 5.68
N GLN A 255 5.07 8.37 6.67
CA GLN A 255 4.05 9.34 7.06
C GLN A 255 3.98 10.52 6.08
N LEU A 256 2.76 10.97 5.76
CA LEU A 256 2.53 12.27 5.13
C LEU A 256 2.44 13.36 6.19
N TYR A 257 3.24 14.42 6.04
CA TYR A 257 3.24 15.58 6.93
C TYR A 257 2.40 16.74 6.41
N ASP A 258 2.48 17.03 5.11
CA ASP A 258 1.86 18.22 4.53
C ASP A 258 1.59 18.02 3.03
N HIS A 259 0.73 18.86 2.43
CA HIS A 259 0.52 18.92 0.99
C HIS A 259 0.01 20.29 0.56
N GLY A 260 0.25 20.66 -0.69
CA GLY A 260 -0.15 21.97 -1.17
C GLY A 260 0.02 22.17 -2.66
N LYS A 261 -0.13 23.43 -3.06
CA LYS A 261 0.05 23.91 -4.43
C LYS A 261 0.84 25.21 -4.39
N THR A 262 1.96 25.27 -5.10
CA THR A 262 2.76 26.50 -5.24
C THR A 262 3.00 26.78 -6.72
N ARG A 263 2.72 28.01 -7.19
CA ARG A 263 2.99 28.45 -8.58
C ARG A 263 2.56 27.43 -9.65
N ASN A 264 1.36 26.89 -9.51
CA ASN A 264 0.76 25.84 -10.37
C ASN A 264 1.36 24.43 -10.30
N VAL A 265 2.18 24.13 -9.31
CA VAL A 265 2.74 22.79 -9.08
C VAL A 265 2.16 22.18 -7.80
N LEU A 266 1.60 20.97 -7.91
CA LEU A 266 1.13 20.19 -6.76
C LEU A 266 2.32 19.51 -6.09
N TYR A 267 2.33 19.52 -4.76
CA TYR A 267 3.34 18.83 -3.97
C TYR A 267 2.73 18.19 -2.73
N PHE A 268 3.44 17.21 -2.18
CA PHE A 268 3.23 16.76 -0.82
C PHE A 268 4.56 16.44 -0.14
N VAL A 269 4.52 16.48 1.18
CA VAL A 269 5.66 16.41 2.08
C VAL A 269 5.51 15.16 2.92
N LEU A 270 6.52 14.33 2.86
CA LEU A 270 6.63 13.05 3.52
C LEU A 270 7.73 13.09 4.59
N GLU A 271 7.64 12.12 5.49
CA GLU A 271 8.77 11.68 6.31
C GLU A 271 10.02 11.45 5.45
N TYR A 272 11.12 12.09 5.84
CA TYR A 272 12.42 11.80 5.25
C TYR A 272 13.03 10.56 5.89
N ILE A 273 13.22 9.51 5.10
CA ILE A 273 13.88 8.29 5.54
C ILE A 273 15.40 8.44 5.41
N CYS A 274 16.11 8.31 6.54
CA CYS A 274 17.55 8.51 6.62
C CYS A 274 18.32 7.23 6.27
N GLY A 275 18.05 6.69 5.08
CA GLY A 275 18.69 5.49 4.57
C GLY A 275 18.58 5.38 3.06
N MET A 276 18.06 4.25 2.57
CA MET A 276 17.94 3.93 1.15
C MET A 276 16.72 3.03 0.92
N ASN A 277 16.33 2.81 -0.34
CA ASN A 277 15.33 1.78 -0.62
C ASN A 277 15.94 0.37 -0.62
N LEU A 278 15.10 -0.66 -0.47
CA LEU A 278 15.54 -2.05 -0.41
C LEU A 278 16.27 -2.49 -1.69
N HIS A 279 15.92 -1.96 -2.86
CA HIS A 279 16.67 -2.23 -4.09
C HIS A 279 18.13 -1.79 -3.98
N GLN A 280 18.36 -0.53 -3.58
CA GLN A 280 19.70 0.01 -3.36
C GLN A 280 20.45 -0.74 -2.26
N PHE A 281 19.72 -1.19 -1.23
CA PHE A 281 20.29 -1.98 -0.16
C PHE A 281 20.78 -3.35 -0.65
N LEU A 282 19.98 -4.06 -1.45
CA LEU A 282 20.37 -5.35 -2.04
C LEU A 282 21.59 -5.22 -2.96
N GLU A 283 21.66 -4.15 -3.77
CA GLU A 283 22.82 -3.88 -4.62
C GLU A 283 24.10 -3.57 -3.82
N GLN A 284 23.97 -2.88 -2.69
CA GLN A 284 25.13 -2.54 -1.83
C GLN A 284 25.59 -3.70 -0.95
N ARG A 285 24.64 -4.44 -0.35
CA ARG A 285 24.91 -5.55 0.58
C ARG A 285 25.39 -6.79 -0.17
N GLY A 286 24.95 -6.96 -1.41
CA GLY A 286 25.05 -8.21 -2.15
C GLY A 286 23.80 -9.07 -1.94
N ARG A 287 23.51 -9.89 -2.96
CA ARG A 287 22.39 -10.83 -2.99
C ARG A 287 22.89 -12.25 -3.21
N PRO A 288 22.27 -13.29 -2.61
CA PRO A 288 21.13 -13.23 -1.69
C PRO A 288 21.51 -12.74 -0.28
N LEU A 289 20.51 -12.27 0.48
CA LEU A 289 20.62 -11.96 1.90
C LEU A 289 20.50 -13.23 2.76
N PRO A 290 21.18 -13.28 3.93
CA PRO A 290 20.89 -14.25 4.97
C PRO A 290 19.42 -14.23 5.40
N LEU A 291 18.86 -15.40 5.73
CA LEU A 291 17.43 -15.55 6.06
C LEU A 291 17.01 -14.69 7.26
N ASP A 292 17.83 -14.59 8.28
CA ASP A 292 17.57 -13.81 9.50
C ASP A 292 17.53 -12.29 9.23
N GLU A 293 18.47 -11.79 8.42
CA GLU A 293 18.48 -10.40 7.94
C GLU A 293 17.23 -10.10 7.09
N ALA A 294 16.93 -10.99 6.15
CA ALA A 294 15.78 -10.84 5.26
C ALA A 294 14.45 -10.92 6.03
N ALA A 295 14.34 -11.84 7.00
CA ALA A 295 13.16 -12.00 7.85
C ALA A 295 12.89 -10.73 8.67
N SER A 296 13.92 -10.09 9.23
CA SER A 296 13.74 -8.84 9.99
C SER A 296 13.11 -7.73 9.15
N LEU A 297 13.58 -7.53 7.92
CA LEU A 297 13.06 -6.49 7.02
C LEU A 297 11.66 -6.85 6.49
N MET A 298 11.42 -8.14 6.26
CA MET A 298 10.13 -8.64 5.77
C MET A 298 9.03 -8.50 6.83
N LEU A 299 9.31 -8.84 8.09
CA LEU A 299 8.33 -8.71 9.18
C LEU A 299 7.90 -7.25 9.40
N ASP A 300 8.85 -6.31 9.35
CA ASP A 300 8.55 -4.87 9.38
C ASP A 300 7.64 -4.44 8.21
N SER A 301 7.97 -4.90 7.00
CA SER A 301 7.21 -4.59 5.79
C SER A 301 5.79 -5.13 5.88
N LEU A 302 5.63 -6.35 6.41
CA LEU A 302 4.33 -6.99 6.63
C LEU A 302 3.54 -6.32 7.75
N ASP A 303 4.17 -5.75 8.77
CA ASP A 303 3.47 -4.97 9.79
C ASP A 303 2.80 -3.73 9.20
N GLY A 304 3.54 -2.96 8.38
CA GLY A 304 2.97 -1.81 7.68
C GLY A 304 1.86 -2.21 6.71
N LEU A 305 2.10 -3.25 5.91
CA LEU A 305 1.13 -3.71 4.91
C LEU A 305 -0.13 -4.31 5.56
N ALA A 306 0.01 -5.05 6.66
CA ALA A 306 -1.11 -5.55 7.44
C ALA A 306 -1.96 -4.39 7.97
N TYR A 307 -1.35 -3.38 8.57
CA TYR A 307 -2.08 -2.19 9.02
C TYR A 307 -2.91 -1.57 7.88
N ALA A 308 -2.32 -1.39 6.70
CA ALA A 308 -3.03 -0.83 5.56
C ALA A 308 -4.21 -1.70 5.08
N HIS A 309 -4.05 -3.02 5.06
CA HIS A 309 -5.12 -3.96 4.67
C HIS A 309 -6.33 -3.97 5.61
N TYR A 310 -6.21 -3.43 6.83
CA TYR A 310 -7.32 -3.32 7.78
C TYR A 310 -7.74 -1.86 8.06
N ALA A 311 -6.99 -0.88 7.56
CA ALA A 311 -7.28 0.53 7.79
C ALA A 311 -8.62 0.94 7.15
N ALA A 312 -9.42 1.70 7.90
CA ALA A 312 -10.60 2.36 7.38
C ALA A 312 -10.22 3.76 6.88
N VAL A 313 -10.40 4.01 5.59
CA VAL A 313 -10.07 5.29 4.96
C VAL A 313 -11.26 5.88 4.22
N GLN A 314 -11.35 7.20 4.21
CA GLN A 314 -12.32 7.95 3.44
C GLN A 314 -11.67 8.45 2.16
N VAL A 315 -12.23 8.06 1.01
CA VAL A 315 -11.72 8.51 -0.29
C VAL A 315 -12.79 9.31 -1.00
N LYS A 316 -12.39 10.45 -1.56
CA LYS A 316 -13.25 11.27 -2.41
C LYS A 316 -13.29 10.65 -3.80
N ILE A 317 -14.47 10.19 -4.23
CA ILE A 317 -14.66 9.65 -5.58
C ILE A 317 -15.00 10.77 -6.59
N ALA A 318 -14.94 10.46 -7.89
CA ALA A 318 -15.07 11.43 -8.99
C ALA A 318 -16.31 12.37 -8.94
N LYS A 319 -17.36 12.01 -8.20
CA LYS A 319 -18.57 12.84 -8.00
C LYS A 319 -18.50 13.76 -6.77
N GLY A 320 -17.34 13.88 -6.13
CA GLY A 320 -17.14 14.68 -4.92
C GLY A 320 -17.67 14.05 -3.62
N LYS A 321 -18.32 12.89 -3.71
CA LYS A 321 -18.81 12.11 -2.56
C LYS A 321 -17.64 11.45 -1.83
N LEU A 322 -17.69 11.45 -0.50
CA LEU A 322 -16.79 10.66 0.33
C LEU A 322 -17.35 9.24 0.49
N GLU A 323 -16.52 8.25 0.23
CA GLU A 323 -16.85 6.84 0.47
C GLU A 323 -15.84 6.23 1.45
N ASN A 324 -16.35 5.45 2.39
CA ASN A 324 -15.53 4.69 3.33
C ASN A 324 -15.09 3.40 2.66
N TYR A 325 -13.78 3.17 2.64
CA TYR A 325 -13.15 1.92 2.25
C TYR A 325 -12.49 1.30 3.46
N ILE A 326 -12.60 -0.02 3.58
CA ILE A 326 -11.87 -0.80 4.59
C ILE A 326 -10.88 -1.66 3.84
N GLY A 327 -9.62 -1.54 4.23
CA GLY A 327 -8.51 -2.21 3.60
C GLY A 327 -8.05 -1.52 2.34
N ILE A 328 -6.81 -1.06 2.39
CA ILE A 328 -6.12 -0.46 1.26
C ILE A 328 -5.15 -1.47 0.68
N VAL A 329 -5.36 -1.80 -0.59
CA VAL A 329 -4.43 -2.60 -1.40
C VAL A 329 -3.41 -1.64 -2.01
N HIS A 330 -2.14 -1.91 -1.77
CA HIS A 330 -0.98 -1.16 -2.22
C HIS A 330 -0.77 -1.21 -3.74
N ARG A 331 -0.87 -2.38 -4.39
CA ARG A 331 -0.81 -2.59 -5.85
C ARG A 331 0.52 -2.32 -6.56
N ASP A 332 1.50 -1.66 -5.94
CA ASP A 332 2.84 -1.44 -6.53
C ASP A 332 3.98 -1.84 -5.56
N LEU A 333 3.85 -2.98 -4.87
CA LEU A 333 4.92 -3.46 -3.99
C LEU A 333 6.11 -3.96 -4.80
N LYS A 334 7.29 -3.44 -4.47
CA LYS A 334 8.60 -3.72 -5.08
C LYS A 334 9.71 -3.19 -4.17
N PRO A 335 10.97 -3.61 -4.33
CA PRO A 335 12.04 -3.20 -3.42
C PRO A 335 12.29 -1.68 -3.41
N GLN A 336 11.96 -0.95 -4.48
CA GLN A 336 12.09 0.52 -4.51
C GLN A 336 11.08 1.23 -3.60
N ASN A 337 9.95 0.60 -3.29
CA ASN A 337 8.88 1.16 -2.44
C ASN A 337 8.96 0.64 -0.99
N VAL A 338 10.01 -0.11 -0.65
CA VAL A 338 10.34 -0.49 0.72
C VAL A 338 11.55 0.35 1.13
N LEU A 339 11.33 1.39 1.92
CA LEU A 339 12.37 2.28 2.40
C LEU A 339 12.97 1.73 3.69
N LEU A 340 14.29 1.73 3.79
CA LEU A 340 15.00 1.27 4.97
C LEU A 340 15.50 2.50 5.72
N ASP A 341 14.87 2.79 6.86
CA ASP A 341 15.33 3.84 7.77
C ASP A 341 16.47 3.34 8.64
N HIS A 342 17.45 4.20 8.84
CA HIS A 342 18.63 3.90 9.64
C HIS A 342 18.89 5.02 10.62
N ASN A 343 18.27 4.90 11.79
CA ASN A 343 18.42 5.82 12.92
C ASN A 343 19.70 5.57 13.76
N GLY A 344 20.68 4.86 13.20
CA GLY A 344 21.99 4.63 13.82
C GLY A 344 22.07 3.45 14.79
N ARG A 345 21.02 2.63 14.92
CA ARG A 345 21.05 1.40 15.74
C ARG A 345 20.56 0.15 15.01
N ILE A 346 19.51 0.29 14.21
CA ILE A 346 18.88 -0.80 13.45
C ILE A 346 18.38 -0.28 12.10
N TRP A 347 18.25 -1.17 11.12
CA TRP A 347 17.44 -0.88 9.94
C TRP A 347 15.97 -1.17 10.26
N GLN A 348 15.09 -0.28 9.82
CA GLN A 348 13.64 -0.48 9.89
C GLN A 348 13.05 -0.32 8.50
N ALA A 349 12.28 -1.32 8.06
CA ALA A 349 11.59 -1.22 6.78
C ALA A 349 10.27 -0.43 6.94
N LYS A 350 10.02 0.47 6.00
CA LYS A 350 8.78 1.24 5.88
C LYS A 350 8.26 1.17 4.45
N ILE A 351 6.97 0.94 4.29
CA ILE A 351 6.30 0.95 3.00
C ILE A 351 6.04 2.42 2.57
N SER A 352 6.39 2.75 1.33
CA SER A 352 6.12 4.04 0.68
C SER A 352 5.26 3.87 -0.57
N ASP A 353 4.77 5.00 -1.10
CA ASP A 353 4.08 5.05 -2.40
C ASP A 353 2.93 4.05 -2.54
N PHE A 354 1.94 4.15 -1.62
CA PHE A 354 0.70 3.39 -1.71
C PHE A 354 0.07 3.61 -3.09
N GLY A 355 0.27 2.60 -3.94
CA GLY A 355 0.10 2.59 -5.40
C GLY A 355 -1.34 2.64 -5.88
N ILE A 356 -2.19 3.31 -5.13
CA ILE A 356 -3.52 3.78 -5.53
C ILE A 356 -3.39 4.71 -6.75
N SER A 357 -2.18 5.24 -6.98
CA SER A 357 -1.81 6.05 -8.12
C SER A 357 -1.53 5.28 -9.43
N LYS A 358 -1.51 3.95 -9.43
CA LYS A 358 -1.40 3.15 -10.67
C LYS A 358 -2.70 2.48 -11.06
N SER A 359 -3.83 3.09 -10.68
CA SER A 359 -5.11 2.75 -11.27
C SER A 359 -5.05 2.99 -12.78
N PHE A 360 -4.84 1.92 -13.53
CA PHE A 360 -5.18 1.76 -14.96
C PHE A 360 -6.66 2.08 -15.27
N GLU A 361 -7.43 2.52 -14.27
CA GLU A 361 -8.83 2.98 -14.38
C GLU A 361 -8.97 4.25 -15.23
N SER A 362 -7.90 5.01 -15.45
CA SER A 362 -7.97 6.30 -16.14
C SER A 362 -6.88 6.50 -17.20
N ALA A 363 -5.66 6.01 -16.94
CA ALA A 363 -4.65 5.87 -17.98
C ALA A 363 -4.67 4.42 -18.49
N GLY A 364 -5.12 4.19 -19.73
CA GLY A 364 -4.55 3.10 -20.51
C GLY A 364 -3.02 3.23 -20.47
N PHE A 365 -2.28 2.14 -20.63
CA PHE A 365 -0.80 2.14 -20.55
C PHE A 365 -0.10 3.06 -21.58
N THR A 366 -0.85 3.85 -22.34
CA THR A 366 -0.39 4.82 -23.32
C THR A 366 0.15 6.10 -22.72
N ASN A 367 -0.18 6.46 -21.47
CA ASN A 367 0.28 7.71 -20.86
C ASN A 367 1.10 7.44 -19.60
N ILE A 368 2.41 7.24 -19.79
CA ILE A 368 3.50 8.11 -19.29
C ILE A 368 4.84 7.44 -19.66
N THR A 369 5.71 8.22 -20.32
CA THR A 369 6.94 7.85 -21.08
C THR A 369 6.65 7.14 -22.41
N LYS A 370 7.60 7.11 -23.36
CA LYS A 370 7.34 7.02 -24.82
C LYS A 370 6.38 5.87 -25.19
N PRO A 371 5.67 5.94 -26.34
CA PRO A 371 4.85 4.83 -26.82
C PRO A 371 5.64 3.51 -26.77
N GLY A 372 5.24 2.59 -25.88
CA GLY A 372 5.89 1.28 -25.69
C GLY A 372 6.80 1.13 -24.47
N GLU A 373 7.02 2.15 -23.64
CA GLU A 373 7.83 2.06 -22.41
C GLU A 373 6.96 1.74 -21.19
N VAL A 374 7.27 0.66 -20.46
CA VAL A 374 6.61 0.34 -19.18
C VAL A 374 7.17 1.24 -18.08
N LEU A 375 6.35 2.14 -17.54
CA LEU A 375 6.68 2.83 -16.29
C LEU A 375 6.28 1.98 -15.09
N GLY A 376 7.15 1.04 -14.70
CA GLY A 376 6.93 0.14 -13.57
C GLY A 376 7.88 -1.04 -13.58
N THR A 377 7.87 -1.83 -12.51
CA THR A 377 8.67 -3.05 -12.39
C THR A 377 7.72 -4.25 -12.37
N PRO A 378 7.18 -4.69 -13.52
CA PRO A 378 6.13 -5.71 -13.60
C PRO A 378 6.57 -7.09 -13.09
N MET A 379 7.85 -7.26 -12.79
CA MET A 379 8.47 -8.50 -12.32
C MET A 379 7.89 -9.02 -10.99
N TYR A 380 7.28 -8.12 -10.19
CA TYR A 380 6.63 -8.45 -8.92
C TYR A 380 5.12 -8.63 -9.03
N TRP A 381 4.53 -8.42 -10.21
CA TRP A 381 3.08 -8.49 -10.37
C TRP A 381 2.59 -9.95 -10.40
N PRO A 382 1.47 -10.25 -9.73
CA PRO A 382 0.75 -11.50 -9.93
C PRO A 382 -0.08 -11.47 -11.22
N ARG A 383 -0.49 -12.63 -11.72
CA ARG A 383 -1.34 -12.77 -12.91
C ARG A 383 -2.60 -11.90 -12.88
N GLU A 384 -3.31 -11.85 -11.76
CA GLU A 384 -4.54 -11.06 -11.63
C GLU A 384 -4.31 -9.55 -11.78
N GLN A 385 -3.10 -9.05 -11.56
CA GLN A 385 -2.76 -7.65 -11.79
C GLN A 385 -2.74 -7.28 -13.27
N ILE A 386 -2.66 -8.27 -14.16
CA ILE A 386 -2.84 -8.09 -15.59
C ILE A 386 -4.29 -8.35 -15.97
N THR A 387 -4.85 -9.47 -15.51
CA THR A 387 -6.14 -9.97 -16.02
C THR A 387 -7.36 -9.37 -15.31
N HIS A 388 -7.24 -8.93 -14.05
CA HIS A 388 -8.34 -8.54 -13.16
C HIS A 388 -8.05 -7.28 -12.33
N TYR A 389 -7.33 -6.33 -12.91
CA TYR A 389 -6.79 -5.17 -12.19
C TYR A 389 -7.82 -4.29 -11.43
N LYS A 390 -9.11 -4.35 -11.78
CA LYS A 390 -10.19 -3.63 -11.08
C LYS A 390 -10.53 -4.26 -9.73
N TYR A 391 -10.31 -5.56 -9.59
CA TYR A 391 -10.77 -6.39 -8.47
C TYR A 391 -9.62 -6.86 -7.57
N LEU A 392 -8.48 -6.16 -7.64
CA LEU A 392 -7.32 -6.46 -6.80
C LEU A 392 -7.66 -6.30 -5.33
N ASN A 393 -7.24 -7.28 -4.55
CA ASN A 393 -7.53 -7.43 -3.13
C ASN A 393 -6.21 -7.69 -2.36
N PRO A 394 -6.22 -7.74 -1.02
CA PRO A 394 -5.01 -7.92 -0.22
C PRO A 394 -4.14 -9.13 -0.59
N ALA A 395 -4.72 -10.22 -1.14
CA ALA A 395 -3.96 -11.39 -1.59
C ALA A 395 -3.05 -11.09 -2.82
N THR A 396 -3.35 -10.03 -3.57
CA THR A 396 -2.48 -9.50 -4.65
C THR A 396 -1.20 -8.89 -4.07
N ASP A 397 -1.31 -8.15 -2.98
CA ASP A 397 -0.15 -7.57 -2.30
C ASP A 397 0.68 -8.64 -1.61
N VAL A 398 0.05 -9.68 -1.06
CA VAL A 398 0.74 -10.87 -0.51
C VAL A 398 1.69 -11.48 -1.53
N PHE A 399 1.24 -11.70 -2.78
CA PHE A 399 2.12 -12.20 -3.82
C PHE A 399 3.28 -11.23 -4.10
N SER A 400 2.96 -9.94 -4.22
CA SER A 400 3.95 -8.93 -4.60
C SER A 400 5.04 -8.79 -3.53
N ILE A 401 4.68 -8.76 -2.25
CA ILE A 401 5.66 -8.72 -1.15
C ILE A 401 6.40 -10.06 -0.97
N ALA A 402 5.74 -11.19 -1.23
CA ALA A 402 6.39 -12.49 -1.29
C ALA A 402 7.43 -12.54 -2.41
N ALA A 403 7.17 -11.93 -3.57
CA ALA A 403 8.13 -11.84 -4.66
C ALA A 403 9.33 -10.96 -4.30
N VAL A 404 9.12 -9.89 -3.52
CA VAL A 404 10.22 -9.12 -2.91
C VAL A 404 11.04 -9.99 -1.96
N PHE A 405 10.39 -10.78 -1.09
CA PHE A 405 11.09 -11.68 -0.17
C PHE A 405 11.90 -12.76 -0.90
N TYR A 406 11.33 -13.30 -1.97
CA TYR A 406 11.98 -14.26 -2.86
C TYR A 406 13.27 -13.69 -3.44
N GLU A 407 13.23 -12.46 -3.95
CA GLU A 407 14.42 -11.79 -4.48
C GLU A 407 15.46 -11.55 -3.39
N MET A 408 15.05 -11.17 -2.17
CA MET A 408 15.97 -11.03 -1.05
C MET A 408 16.72 -12.34 -0.77
N LEU A 409 16.01 -13.49 -0.79
CA LEU A 409 16.55 -14.80 -0.42
C LEU A 409 17.29 -15.54 -1.54
N THR A 410 17.15 -15.09 -2.80
CA THR A 410 17.70 -15.80 -3.97
C THR A 410 18.53 -14.91 -4.89
N GLY A 411 18.31 -13.60 -4.84
CA GLY A 411 18.83 -12.62 -5.80
C GLY A 411 18.20 -12.69 -7.19
N ARG A 412 17.16 -13.51 -7.39
CA ARG A 412 16.50 -13.78 -8.67
C ARG A 412 15.04 -13.34 -8.65
N TRP A 413 14.42 -13.21 -9.82
CA TRP A 413 12.98 -12.97 -9.91
C TRP A 413 12.19 -14.28 -9.85
N VAL A 414 10.92 -14.17 -9.48
CA VAL A 414 10.05 -15.32 -9.20
C VAL A 414 9.73 -16.18 -10.42
N ARG A 415 9.88 -15.67 -11.65
CA ARG A 415 9.51 -16.36 -12.89
C ARG A 415 10.67 -16.40 -13.86
N GLU A 416 10.78 -17.52 -14.57
CA GLU A 416 11.72 -17.65 -15.69
C GLU A 416 11.41 -16.64 -16.80
N GLY A 417 12.46 -16.21 -17.49
CA GLY A 417 12.36 -15.34 -18.67
C GLY A 417 12.53 -13.86 -18.37
N PHE A 418 12.31 -13.38 -17.13
CA PHE A 418 12.57 -11.97 -16.80
C PHE A 418 14.07 -11.64 -16.92
N GLU A 419 14.96 -12.50 -16.42
CA GLU A 419 16.41 -12.33 -16.55
C GLU A 419 16.84 -12.31 -18.02
N ALA A 420 16.32 -13.24 -18.82
CA ALA A 420 16.60 -13.30 -20.26
C ALA A 420 16.07 -12.05 -20.99
N LEU A 421 14.88 -11.58 -20.63
CA LEU A 421 14.30 -10.35 -21.18
C LEU A 421 15.17 -9.14 -20.83
N PHE A 422 15.57 -9.02 -19.57
CA PHE A 422 16.42 -7.94 -19.08
C PHE A 422 17.76 -7.90 -19.82
N GLU A 423 18.47 -9.03 -19.91
CA GLU A 423 19.74 -9.12 -20.61
C GLU A 423 19.61 -8.86 -22.12
N ARG A 424 18.53 -9.36 -22.75
CA ARG A 424 18.22 -9.08 -24.16
C ARG A 424 18.01 -7.58 -24.41
N CYS A 425 17.20 -6.92 -23.59
CA CYS A 425 16.93 -5.49 -23.67
C CYS A 425 18.20 -4.65 -23.46
N LYS A 426 19.02 -5.01 -22.48
CA LYS A 426 20.31 -4.38 -22.19
C LYS A 426 21.26 -4.50 -23.38
N LYS A 427 21.42 -5.71 -23.95
CA LYS A 427 22.30 -5.96 -25.11
C LYS A 427 21.83 -5.19 -26.34
N GLN A 428 20.52 -5.12 -26.56
CA GLN A 428 19.92 -4.45 -27.72
C GLN A 428 19.69 -2.95 -27.51
N ARG A 429 20.00 -2.40 -26.33
CA ARG A 429 19.72 -1.01 -25.93
C ARG A 429 18.27 -0.60 -26.21
N ARG A 430 17.34 -1.53 -25.99
CA ARG A 430 15.90 -1.30 -26.17
C ARG A 430 15.17 -1.43 -24.85
N VAL A 431 14.00 -0.80 -24.78
CA VAL A 431 13.05 -1.03 -23.70
C VAL A 431 12.19 -2.25 -24.05
N ALA A 432 11.87 -3.07 -23.04
CA ALA A 432 10.94 -4.18 -23.20
C ALA A 432 9.53 -3.64 -23.43
N ALA A 433 8.82 -4.21 -24.40
CA ALA A 433 7.42 -3.87 -24.59
C ALA A 433 6.57 -4.46 -23.45
N ILE A 434 5.44 -3.84 -23.14
CA ILE A 434 4.48 -4.35 -22.14
C ILE A 434 4.10 -5.81 -22.43
N SER A 435 3.91 -6.15 -23.71
CA SER A 435 3.60 -7.50 -24.17
C SER A 435 4.64 -8.54 -23.77
N ASP A 436 5.93 -8.17 -23.73
CA ASP A 436 7.01 -9.09 -23.33
C ASP A 436 6.82 -9.52 -21.85
N TYR A 437 6.51 -8.56 -20.98
CA TYR A 437 6.27 -8.84 -19.56
C TYR A 437 4.98 -9.62 -19.33
N MET A 438 3.91 -9.29 -20.07
CA MET A 438 2.63 -9.99 -19.95
C MET A 438 2.77 -11.47 -20.35
N GLN A 439 3.52 -11.77 -21.41
CA GLN A 439 3.77 -13.16 -21.79
C GLN A 439 4.46 -13.95 -20.68
N ILE A 440 5.44 -13.34 -20.00
CA ILE A 440 6.12 -14.00 -18.88
C ILE A 440 5.16 -14.19 -17.70
N ILE A 441 4.44 -13.15 -17.30
CA ILE A 441 3.59 -13.20 -16.09
C ILE A 441 2.43 -14.17 -16.26
N VAL A 442 1.79 -14.19 -17.43
CA VAL A 442 0.60 -15.00 -17.65
C VAL A 442 0.97 -16.41 -18.16
N GLY A 443 2.16 -16.58 -18.75
CA GLY A 443 2.64 -17.83 -19.32
C GLY A 443 3.50 -18.69 -18.38
N ASN A 444 4.26 -18.08 -17.46
CA ASN A 444 5.22 -18.79 -16.62
C ASN A 444 4.80 -18.76 -15.14
N PRO A 445 4.72 -19.91 -14.45
CA PRO A 445 4.45 -19.95 -13.02
C PRO A 445 5.65 -19.49 -12.20
N ALA A 446 5.43 -19.19 -10.92
CA ALA A 446 6.52 -18.95 -9.98
C ALA A 446 7.40 -20.20 -9.80
N ILE A 447 8.72 -20.01 -9.76
CA ILE A 447 9.72 -21.04 -9.54
C ILE A 447 9.77 -21.36 -8.03
N PRO A 448 9.57 -22.62 -7.61
CA PRO A 448 9.66 -22.99 -6.19
C PRO A 448 11.00 -22.59 -5.58
N ILE A 449 10.99 -21.93 -4.43
CA ILE A 449 12.18 -21.23 -3.92
C ILE A 449 13.37 -22.15 -3.66
N ARG A 450 13.13 -23.40 -3.23
CA ARG A 450 14.21 -24.36 -2.97
C ARG A 450 14.91 -24.86 -4.24
N GLN A 451 14.37 -24.59 -5.42
CA GLN A 451 15.11 -24.80 -6.68
C GLN A 451 16.19 -23.72 -6.88
N CYS A 452 16.00 -22.52 -6.32
CA CYS A 452 16.97 -21.43 -6.38
C CYS A 452 17.85 -21.33 -5.12
N ASN A 453 17.30 -21.70 -3.96
CA ASN A 453 18.02 -21.76 -2.69
C ASN A 453 17.72 -23.08 -1.95
N PRO A 454 18.44 -24.17 -2.26
CA PRO A 454 18.20 -25.50 -1.66
C PRO A 454 18.37 -25.55 -0.14
N SER A 455 19.19 -24.63 0.40
CA SER A 455 19.51 -24.53 1.83
C SER A 455 18.41 -23.90 2.67
N LEU A 456 17.40 -23.28 2.04
CA LEU A 456 16.29 -22.66 2.76
C LEU A 456 15.48 -23.71 3.55
N PRO A 457 15.12 -23.45 4.82
CA PRO A 457 14.30 -24.35 5.61
C PRO A 457 12.97 -24.69 4.92
N GLY A 458 12.56 -25.97 5.02
CA GLY A 458 11.35 -26.47 4.34
C GLY A 458 10.06 -25.79 4.78
N SER A 459 9.93 -25.45 6.07
CA SER A 459 8.78 -24.71 6.62
C SER A 459 8.63 -23.34 5.97
N VAL A 460 9.73 -22.56 5.91
CA VAL A 460 9.78 -21.22 5.31
C VAL A 460 9.50 -21.29 3.81
N ALA A 461 10.13 -22.25 3.11
CA ALA A 461 9.90 -22.47 1.69
C ALA A 461 8.43 -22.75 1.38
N LYS A 462 7.78 -23.63 2.16
CA LYS A 462 6.36 -23.99 1.98
C LYS A 462 5.44 -22.76 2.11
N VAL A 463 5.69 -21.90 3.09
CA VAL A 463 4.91 -20.67 3.30
C VAL A 463 5.12 -19.69 2.15
N LEU A 464 6.36 -19.49 1.72
CA LEU A 464 6.68 -18.55 0.65
C LEU A 464 6.18 -19.04 -0.72
N ASP A 465 6.36 -20.32 -1.05
CA ASP A 465 5.84 -20.92 -2.28
C ASP A 465 4.31 -20.85 -2.32
N ARG A 466 3.62 -21.05 -1.18
CA ARG A 466 2.16 -20.85 -1.10
C ARG A 466 1.75 -19.41 -1.41
N ALA A 467 2.47 -18.42 -0.88
CA ALA A 467 2.19 -17.01 -1.17
C ALA A 467 2.43 -16.64 -2.64
N LEU A 468 3.22 -17.43 -3.37
CA LEU A 468 3.54 -17.24 -4.78
C LEU A 468 2.73 -18.14 -5.73
N LEU A 469 1.80 -18.94 -5.22
CA LEU A 469 0.96 -19.80 -6.09
C LEU A 469 0.12 -18.97 -7.05
N GLU A 470 0.00 -19.39 -8.29
CA GLU A 470 -0.83 -18.71 -9.29
C GLU A 470 -1.82 -19.68 -9.91
N ALA A 471 -3.03 -19.19 -10.18
CA ALA A 471 -4.06 -19.96 -10.84
C ALA A 471 -4.90 -19.06 -11.76
N GLU A 472 -5.61 -19.68 -12.70
CA GLU A 472 -6.67 -18.99 -13.42
C GLU A 472 -7.84 -18.77 -12.47
N VAL A 473 -8.19 -17.52 -12.22
CA VAL A 473 -9.28 -17.14 -11.33
C VAL A 473 -10.45 -16.55 -12.12
N PRO A 474 -11.71 -16.74 -11.69
CA PRO A 474 -12.87 -16.20 -12.41
C PRO A 474 -12.86 -14.66 -12.49
N TYR A 475 -13.42 -14.08 -13.56
CA TYR A 475 -13.51 -12.62 -13.75
C TYR A 475 -14.49 -11.87 -12.83
N ASP A 476 -15.28 -12.61 -12.05
CA ASP A 476 -16.19 -12.04 -11.05
C ASP A 476 -15.44 -11.68 -9.76
N GLU A 477 -15.59 -10.45 -9.27
CA GLU A 477 -14.89 -9.91 -8.10
C GLU A 477 -14.99 -10.82 -6.86
N ARG A 478 -16.21 -11.26 -6.52
CA ARG A 478 -16.45 -12.06 -5.31
C ARG A 478 -15.85 -13.44 -5.44
N LYS A 479 -16.00 -14.08 -6.60
CA LYS A 479 -15.41 -15.39 -6.88
C LYS A 479 -13.89 -15.32 -6.92
N MET A 480 -13.33 -14.28 -7.53
CA MET A 480 -11.88 -14.03 -7.58
C MET A 480 -11.31 -13.86 -6.17
N ARG A 481 -11.94 -13.02 -5.34
CA ARG A 481 -11.49 -12.80 -3.95
C ARG A 481 -11.42 -14.11 -3.18
N ASN A 482 -12.47 -14.92 -3.25
CA ASN A 482 -12.51 -16.22 -2.58
C ASN A 482 -11.45 -17.19 -3.13
N ALA A 483 -11.29 -17.25 -4.46
CA ALA A 483 -10.32 -18.13 -5.10
C ALA A 483 -8.88 -17.77 -4.71
N LEU A 484 -8.52 -16.48 -4.71
CA LEU A 484 -7.18 -16.03 -4.33
C LEU A 484 -6.89 -16.24 -2.84
N ALA A 485 -7.87 -15.98 -1.97
CA ALA A 485 -7.74 -16.22 -0.53
C ALA A 485 -7.54 -17.70 -0.19
N GLN A 486 -8.17 -18.61 -0.94
CA GLN A 486 -7.98 -20.05 -0.81
C GLN A 486 -6.64 -20.53 -1.38
N LEU A 487 -6.24 -19.96 -2.53
CA LEU A 487 -4.99 -20.32 -3.20
C LEU A 487 -3.76 -19.91 -2.38
N ARG A 488 -3.76 -18.70 -1.83
CA ARG A 488 -2.62 -18.10 -1.11
C ARG A 488 -3.01 -17.81 0.35
N TYR A 489 -2.56 -16.67 0.86
CA TYR A 489 -3.01 -16.06 2.11
C TYR A 489 -3.96 -14.89 1.79
N PRO A 490 -5.04 -14.72 2.57
CA PRO A 490 -6.04 -13.70 2.30
C PRO A 490 -5.50 -12.27 2.39
N ASP A 491 -4.51 -12.03 3.24
CA ASP A 491 -3.89 -10.72 3.47
C ASP A 491 -2.48 -10.84 4.09
N ALA A 492 -1.83 -9.70 4.28
CA ALA A 492 -0.50 -9.60 4.86
C ALA A 492 -0.41 -10.05 6.33
N LYS A 493 -1.48 -9.94 7.12
CA LYS A 493 -1.50 -10.38 8.53
C LYS A 493 -1.44 -11.90 8.60
N ALA A 494 -2.27 -12.59 7.81
CA ALA A 494 -2.26 -14.04 7.70
C ALA A 494 -0.92 -14.56 7.17
N PHE A 495 -0.35 -13.90 6.16
CA PHE A 495 0.97 -14.26 5.64
C PHE A 495 2.09 -14.06 6.67
N LYS A 496 2.06 -12.96 7.43
CA LYS A 496 3.01 -12.69 8.52
C LYS A 496 2.97 -13.78 9.58
N HIS A 497 1.79 -14.14 10.07
CA HIS A 497 1.62 -15.19 11.07
C HIS A 497 2.19 -16.53 10.59
N ALA A 498 1.91 -16.92 9.34
CA ALA A 498 2.44 -18.14 8.77
C ALA A 498 3.98 -18.12 8.67
N LEU A 499 4.57 -16.98 8.29
CA LEU A 499 6.03 -16.83 8.25
C LEU A 499 6.66 -16.92 9.65
N GLN A 500 6.06 -16.27 10.65
CA GLN A 500 6.55 -16.32 12.03
C GLN A 500 6.56 -17.75 12.57
N GLN A 501 5.47 -18.49 12.37
CA GLN A 501 5.41 -19.90 12.74
C GLN A 501 6.48 -20.73 12.00
N ALA A 502 6.64 -20.51 10.70
CA ALA A 502 7.66 -21.21 9.92
C ALA A 502 9.10 -20.89 10.35
N PHE A 503 9.36 -19.66 10.81
CA PHE A 503 10.64 -19.26 11.38
C PHE A 503 10.91 -20.01 12.70
N GLU A 504 9.92 -20.07 13.60
CA GLU A 504 10.02 -20.84 14.85
C GLU A 504 10.29 -22.32 14.58
N GLU A 505 9.54 -22.95 13.66
CA GLU A 505 9.74 -24.35 13.25
C GLU A 505 11.14 -24.60 12.65
N SER A 506 11.74 -23.58 12.02
CA SER A 506 13.09 -23.67 11.45
C SER A 506 14.22 -23.41 12.46
N GLY A 507 13.89 -23.10 13.72
CA GLY A 507 14.88 -22.71 14.74
C GLY A 507 15.41 -21.28 14.56
N LEU A 508 14.72 -20.44 13.77
CA LEU A 508 14.99 -19.01 13.66
C LEU A 508 14.16 -18.27 14.71
N SER A 509 14.73 -18.14 15.91
CA SER A 509 14.04 -17.49 17.03
C SER A 509 13.91 -15.98 16.83
N THR A 510 12.99 -15.36 17.58
CA THR A 510 12.80 -13.91 17.59
C THR A 510 14.08 -13.19 18.03
N GLU A 511 14.85 -13.77 18.96
CA GLU A 511 16.15 -13.27 19.40
C GLU A 511 17.17 -13.28 18.26
N ARG A 512 17.25 -14.36 17.47
CA ARG A 512 18.16 -14.42 16.31
C ARG A 512 17.81 -13.38 15.24
N ILE A 513 16.52 -13.16 14.99
CA ILE A 513 16.05 -12.10 14.08
C ILE A 513 16.43 -10.72 14.66
N HIS A 514 16.27 -10.51 15.96
CA HIS A 514 16.65 -9.27 16.63
C HIS A 514 18.17 -9.03 16.59
N GLU A 515 18.98 -10.07 16.83
CA GLU A 515 20.44 -10.00 16.72
C GLU A 515 20.89 -9.73 15.29
N ALA A 516 20.26 -10.35 14.28
CA ALA A 516 20.49 -10.04 12.87
C ALA A 516 20.18 -8.56 12.60
N ARG A 517 19.09 -8.04 13.16
CA ARG A 517 18.70 -6.63 13.05
C ARG A 517 19.74 -5.67 13.65
N LEU A 518 20.34 -6.03 14.78
CA LEU A 518 21.43 -5.28 15.40
C LEU A 518 22.72 -5.37 14.56
N ARG A 519 23.07 -6.56 14.05
CA ARG A 519 24.22 -6.76 13.14
C ARG A 519 24.10 -5.91 11.89
N LEU A 520 22.93 -5.94 11.26
CA LEU A 520 22.56 -5.10 10.12
C LEU A 520 22.79 -3.60 10.43
N GLY A 521 22.43 -3.17 11.65
CA GLY A 521 22.60 -1.79 12.09
C GLY A 521 24.07 -1.37 12.35
N ALA A 522 24.92 -2.29 12.80
CA ALA A 522 26.31 -2.01 13.15
C ALA A 522 27.23 -1.79 11.93
N ASP A 523 26.90 -2.37 10.77
CA ASP A 523 27.76 -2.41 9.58
C ASP A 523 28.03 -1.06 8.88
N ARG A 524 27.38 0.02 9.32
CA ARG A 524 27.66 1.36 8.78
C ARG A 524 28.93 2.01 9.35
N GLN A 525 29.50 1.46 10.42
CA GLN A 525 30.78 1.97 10.97
C GLN A 525 32.01 1.53 10.14
N SER A 526 31.87 0.61 9.18
CA SER A 526 32.97 0.04 8.38
C SER A 526 32.92 0.35 6.88
N SER A 527 31.87 1.00 6.36
CA SER A 527 31.69 1.21 4.91
C SER A 527 31.89 2.69 4.47
N PRO A 528 32.66 2.99 3.41
CA PRO A 528 32.90 4.37 2.97
C PRO A 528 31.65 5.02 2.38
N ARG A 529 31.48 6.33 2.61
CA ARG A 529 30.44 7.14 1.94
C ARG A 529 30.54 7.00 0.42
N PRO A 530 29.41 6.92 -0.32
CA PRO A 530 29.45 6.90 -1.78
C PRO A 530 30.07 8.20 -2.31
N PRO A 531 30.92 8.16 -3.34
CA PRO A 531 31.54 9.36 -3.87
C PRO A 531 30.48 10.22 -4.56
N LEU A 532 30.52 11.53 -4.30
CA LEU A 532 29.86 12.52 -5.13
C LEU A 532 30.44 12.42 -6.55
N ASN A 533 29.56 12.32 -7.55
CA ASN A 533 29.91 12.37 -8.96
C ASN A 533 30.95 13.45 -9.26
N ALA A 534 32.13 13.04 -9.71
CA ALA A 534 33.09 13.90 -10.38
C ALA A 534 33.71 13.12 -11.55
N SER A 535 33.10 13.26 -12.72
CA SER A 535 33.78 13.02 -13.97
C SER A 535 34.65 14.24 -14.26
N MET A 536 35.97 14.14 -14.06
CA MET A 536 37.03 14.71 -14.93
C MET A 536 38.39 14.87 -14.21
N LYS A 537 39.39 14.28 -14.90
CA LYS A 537 40.81 14.66 -15.03
C LYS A 537 41.80 14.43 -13.87
N LYS A 538 42.77 13.57 -14.21
CA LYS A 538 44.06 13.30 -13.59
C LYS A 538 44.78 14.57 -13.10
N SER A 539 45.32 14.52 -11.88
CA SER A 539 46.59 15.18 -11.53
C SER A 539 47.18 14.55 -10.27
N LYS A 540 48.46 14.16 -10.37
CA LYS A 540 49.32 13.68 -9.27
C LYS A 540 49.47 14.76 -8.19
N ARG A 541 49.51 14.37 -6.91
CA ARG A 541 50.59 14.70 -5.96
C ARG A 541 50.33 14.10 -4.57
N SER A 542 51.40 13.52 -4.05
CA SER A 542 51.61 12.97 -2.71
C SER A 542 51.57 14.04 -1.62
N GLY A 543 51.26 13.64 -0.38
CA GLY A 543 51.74 14.35 0.81
C GLY A 543 50.87 14.23 2.05
N ASN A 544 51.44 13.58 3.07
CA ASN A 544 51.19 13.77 4.50
C ASN A 544 49.91 13.20 5.12
N ALA A 545 49.98 11.89 5.37
CA ALA A 545 49.60 11.33 6.66
C ALA A 545 50.51 11.92 7.76
N GLN A 546 49.95 12.63 8.75
CA GLN A 546 50.41 12.66 10.15
C GLN A 546 49.57 13.67 10.97
N LYS A 547 48.31 13.35 11.32
CA LYS A 547 47.59 14.05 12.41
C LYS A 547 46.25 13.41 12.81
N VAL A 548 46.22 12.09 13.01
CA VAL A 548 45.12 11.43 13.73
C VAL A 548 45.71 10.31 14.59
N LYS A 549 46.41 10.70 15.65
CA LYS A 549 46.81 9.82 16.74
C LYS A 549 46.73 10.67 18.00
N ASN A 550 45.64 10.50 18.74
CA ASN A 550 45.39 10.88 20.14
C ASN A 550 43.90 11.20 20.30
N LEU A 551 43.15 10.19 20.75
CA LEU A 551 41.85 10.20 21.48
C LEU A 551 41.08 8.90 21.20
N GLN A 552 41.77 7.76 21.35
CA GLN A 552 41.16 6.45 21.57
C GLN A 552 41.97 5.77 22.67
N GLU A 553 41.75 6.22 23.90
CA GLU A 553 42.19 5.56 25.11
C GLU A 553 41.44 6.25 26.25
N ASN A 554 40.24 5.75 26.56
CA ASN A 554 39.71 5.60 27.92
C ASN A 554 38.24 5.14 27.86
N LEU A 555 37.96 4.11 28.67
CA LEU A 555 36.65 3.48 28.96
C LEU A 555 36.34 2.18 28.20
N ALA A 556 37.32 1.27 28.18
CA ALA A 556 37.04 -0.15 28.40
C ALA A 556 37.02 -0.41 29.92
N GLY A 557 35.85 -0.76 30.46
CA GLY A 557 35.76 -1.13 31.87
C GLY A 557 34.36 -0.99 32.46
N LYS A 558 33.45 -1.93 32.14
CA LYS A 558 32.45 -2.50 33.06
C LYS A 558 31.62 -3.56 32.33
N LYS A 559 31.93 -4.84 32.61
CA LYS A 559 30.96 -5.94 32.55
C LYS A 559 30.05 -5.79 33.76
N ALA A 560 28.73 -5.81 33.57
CA ALA A 560 27.74 -6.20 34.58
C ALA A 560 26.41 -6.56 33.89
N GLU A 561 26.06 -7.83 34.02
CA GLU A 561 24.74 -8.44 34.24
C GLU A 561 23.49 -7.92 33.50
N GLY A 562 22.79 -8.87 32.87
CA GLY A 562 21.51 -8.65 32.21
C GLY A 562 20.36 -8.48 33.20
N THR A 563 19.57 -7.43 32.99
CA THR A 563 18.15 -7.36 33.31
C THR A 563 17.57 -6.24 32.44
N VAL A 564 16.53 -6.52 31.64
CA VAL A 564 15.80 -5.48 30.91
C VAL A 564 15.01 -4.67 31.93
N PHE A 565 15.57 -3.56 32.40
CA PHE A 565 14.85 -2.59 33.22
C PHE A 565 13.85 -1.85 32.34
N PHE A 566 12.57 -2.23 32.44
CA PHE A 566 11.48 -1.36 32.04
C PHE A 566 11.50 -0.15 32.98
N SER A 567 11.93 1.01 32.47
CA SER A 567 11.88 2.27 33.21
C SER A 567 10.46 2.50 33.71
N SER A 568 10.25 2.45 35.04
CA SER A 568 8.99 2.88 35.64
C SER A 568 8.75 4.35 35.28
N ALA A 569 7.52 4.68 34.89
CA ALA A 569 7.13 6.08 34.66
C ALA A 569 6.91 6.84 35.99
N GLN A 570 7.07 6.17 37.13
CA GLN A 570 7.01 6.77 38.46
C GLN A 570 8.23 7.69 38.63
N GLY A 571 8.00 9.00 38.56
CA GLY A 571 9.02 10.02 38.79
C GLY A 571 9.44 10.86 37.57
N SER A 572 8.87 10.64 36.37
CA SER A 572 9.08 11.57 35.24
C SER A 572 8.12 12.77 35.33
N PRO A 573 8.55 14.02 35.07
CA PRO A 573 7.72 15.21 35.23
C PRO A 573 6.47 15.28 34.32
N ASN A 574 6.31 14.35 33.36
CA ASN A 574 5.19 14.31 32.40
C ASN A 574 4.34 13.03 32.46
N SER A 575 4.42 12.22 33.53
CA SER A 575 3.52 11.06 33.67
C SER A 575 2.18 11.45 34.29
N LYS A 576 1.10 10.83 33.81
CA LYS A 576 -0.27 10.98 34.31
C LYS A 576 -0.80 9.63 34.75
N GLU A 577 -1.38 9.58 35.94
CA GLU A 577 -2.16 8.43 36.40
C GLU A 577 -3.47 8.37 35.62
N VAL A 578 -3.75 7.23 34.98
CA VAL A 578 -4.93 7.04 34.14
C VAL A 578 -5.54 5.66 34.35
N ALA A 579 -6.79 5.52 33.95
CA ALA A 579 -7.45 4.22 33.83
C ALA A 579 -7.31 3.69 32.40
N LEU A 580 -6.90 2.43 32.27
CA LEU A 580 -6.76 1.71 31.01
C LEU A 580 -7.82 0.61 30.94
N LEU A 581 -8.63 0.62 29.88
CA LEU A 581 -9.56 -0.45 29.53
C LEU A 581 -9.11 -1.10 28.23
N VAL A 582 -8.73 -2.37 28.29
CA VAL A 582 -8.56 -3.20 27.09
C VAL A 582 -9.83 -4.01 26.89
N TYR A 583 -10.35 -3.98 25.66
CA TYR A 583 -11.46 -4.81 25.19
C TYR A 583 -10.96 -5.63 24.01
N GLY A 584 -11.13 -6.95 24.07
CA GLY A 584 -10.78 -7.89 23.01
C GLY A 584 -11.92 -8.86 22.70
N ILE A 585 -11.89 -9.43 21.49
CA ILE A 585 -12.81 -10.49 21.04
C ILE A 585 -12.03 -11.81 21.04
N GLU A 586 -12.51 -12.80 21.79
CA GLU A 586 -11.90 -14.13 21.82
C GLU A 586 -12.10 -14.85 20.47
N GLU A 587 -11.10 -15.63 20.05
CA GLU A 587 -11.10 -16.41 18.80
C GLU A 587 -11.48 -15.56 17.57
N LEU A 588 -10.95 -14.34 17.49
CA LEU A 588 -11.23 -13.38 16.41
C LEU A 588 -11.21 -14.01 15.02
N SER A 589 -10.24 -14.89 14.73
CA SER A 589 -10.11 -15.56 13.43
C SER A 589 -11.32 -16.43 13.11
N ASP A 590 -11.85 -17.16 14.09
CA ASP A 590 -13.02 -18.03 13.92
C ASP A 590 -14.29 -17.20 13.80
N TYR A 591 -14.38 -16.13 14.59
CA TYR A 591 -15.46 -15.15 14.45
C TYR A 591 -15.46 -14.53 13.04
N LEU A 592 -14.31 -14.06 12.53
CA LEU A 592 -14.17 -13.53 11.16
C LEU A 592 -14.57 -14.56 10.09
N CYS A 593 -14.16 -15.82 10.22
CA CYS A 593 -14.54 -16.90 9.32
C CYS A 593 -16.06 -17.15 9.31
N ASN A 594 -16.72 -17.07 10.47
CA ASN A 594 -18.14 -17.38 10.62
C ASN A 594 -19.06 -16.23 10.20
N ILE A 595 -18.71 -14.98 10.51
CA ILE A 595 -19.58 -13.82 10.27
C ILE A 595 -19.17 -12.96 9.06
N GLY A 596 -17.92 -13.08 8.60
CA GLY A 596 -17.35 -12.32 7.50
C GLY A 596 -16.93 -10.88 7.86
N ASP A 597 -15.86 -10.41 7.22
CA ASP A 597 -15.20 -9.11 7.50
C ASP A 597 -16.15 -7.90 7.49
N THR A 598 -17.14 -7.88 6.59
CA THR A 598 -18.09 -6.77 6.49
C THR A 598 -18.97 -6.64 7.73
N TYR A 599 -19.37 -7.76 8.33
CA TYR A 599 -20.13 -7.75 9.58
C TYR A 599 -19.21 -7.47 10.77
N PHE A 600 -17.99 -8.00 10.75
CA PHE A 600 -16.98 -7.71 11.76
C PHE A 600 -16.66 -6.21 11.84
N SER A 601 -16.46 -5.56 10.70
CA SER A 601 -16.22 -4.12 10.64
C SER A 601 -17.40 -3.31 11.17
N LYS A 602 -18.65 -3.76 10.93
CA LYS A 602 -19.83 -3.15 11.56
C LYS A 602 -19.83 -3.36 13.07
N THR A 603 -19.40 -4.52 13.57
CA THR A 603 -19.24 -4.81 15.01
C THR A 603 -18.20 -3.87 15.64
N ILE A 604 -17.02 -3.73 15.03
CA ILE A 604 -15.97 -2.79 15.47
C ILE A 604 -16.46 -1.33 15.41
N SER A 605 -17.17 -0.94 14.35
CA SER A 605 -17.76 0.40 14.25
C SER A 605 -18.78 0.68 15.36
N ARG A 606 -19.59 -0.33 15.74
CA ARG A 606 -20.53 -0.24 16.87
C ARG A 606 -19.80 -0.13 18.20
N LEU A 607 -18.69 -0.84 18.40
CA LEU A 607 -17.80 -0.71 19.57
C LEU A 607 -17.38 0.76 19.75
N TYR A 608 -16.73 1.34 18.75
CA TYR A 608 -16.26 2.73 18.80
C TYR A 608 -17.40 3.73 19.01
N LYS A 609 -18.53 3.52 18.33
CA LYS A 609 -19.71 4.38 18.48
C LYS A 609 -20.25 4.33 19.91
N ARG A 610 -20.29 3.15 20.52
CA ARG A 610 -20.73 2.95 21.91
C ARG A 610 -19.81 3.65 22.90
N VAL A 611 -18.48 3.58 22.72
CA VAL A 611 -17.54 4.32 23.57
C VAL A 611 -17.78 5.83 23.47
N ARG A 612 -17.96 6.37 22.26
CA ARG A 612 -18.19 7.82 22.04
C ARG A 612 -19.55 8.32 22.52
N GLN A 613 -20.57 7.46 22.54
CA GLN A 613 -21.93 7.81 22.96
C GLN A 613 -22.23 7.49 24.44
N HIS A 614 -21.34 6.77 25.12
CA HIS A 614 -21.51 6.45 26.53
C HIS A 614 -21.42 7.73 27.40
N LYS A 615 -22.15 7.77 28.52
CA LYS A 615 -22.18 8.91 29.45
C LYS A 615 -20.80 9.33 30.00
N SER A 616 -19.83 8.42 29.94
CA SER A 616 -18.43 8.65 30.37
C SER A 616 -17.50 9.07 29.22
N SER A 617 -18.02 9.41 28.04
CA SER A 617 -17.22 9.77 26.88
C SER A 617 -16.37 11.03 27.09
N SER A 618 -16.80 11.94 27.97
CA SER A 618 -16.05 13.14 28.36
C SER A 618 -14.72 12.84 29.04
N ASP A 619 -14.62 11.68 29.70
CA ASP A 619 -13.43 11.26 30.44
C ASP A 619 -12.48 10.41 29.60
N VAL A 620 -12.88 10.08 28.36
CA VAL A 620 -12.04 9.35 27.40
C VAL A 620 -10.97 10.29 26.88
N MET A 621 -9.72 10.01 27.24
CA MET A 621 -8.55 10.75 26.78
C MET A 621 -8.06 10.26 25.42
N LEU A 622 -8.14 8.94 25.19
CA LEU A 622 -7.71 8.30 23.95
C LEU A 622 -8.46 6.99 23.73
N ILE A 623 -8.69 6.64 22.46
CA ILE A 623 -9.07 5.29 22.06
C ILE A 623 -8.13 4.85 20.93
N LYS A 624 -7.52 3.68 21.06
CA LYS A 624 -6.59 3.10 20.10
C LYS A 624 -7.05 1.70 19.71
N SER A 625 -7.11 1.41 18.41
CA SER A 625 -7.43 0.06 17.92
C SER A 625 -6.37 -0.95 18.33
N THR A 626 -6.81 -2.15 18.67
CA THR A 626 -5.96 -3.32 18.85
C THR A 626 -6.29 -4.35 17.77
N THR A 627 -5.57 -5.47 17.77
CA THR A 627 -5.72 -6.57 16.81
C THR A 627 -7.15 -7.14 16.76
N ASP A 628 -7.83 -7.15 17.90
CA ASP A 628 -9.12 -7.82 18.15
C ASP A 628 -10.11 -6.96 18.96
N GLY A 629 -9.84 -5.66 19.12
CA GLY A 629 -10.73 -4.73 19.82
C GLY A 629 -10.12 -3.34 19.97
N PHE A 630 -10.04 -2.83 21.20
CA PHE A 630 -9.49 -1.51 21.48
C PHE A 630 -8.86 -1.38 22.87
N LEU A 631 -7.95 -0.40 23.00
CA LEU A 631 -7.52 0.20 24.25
C LEU A 631 -8.17 1.58 24.39
N ALA A 632 -8.88 1.81 25.49
CA ALA A 632 -9.41 3.12 25.85
C ALA A 632 -8.75 3.62 27.14
N VAL A 633 -8.32 4.89 27.11
CA VAL A 633 -7.66 5.55 28.23
C VAL A 633 -8.59 6.61 28.79
N PHE A 634 -8.80 6.57 30.11
CA PHE A 634 -9.68 7.46 30.83
C PHE A 634 -8.92 8.26 31.89
N SER A 635 -9.36 9.49 32.13
CA SER A 635 -8.90 10.28 33.27
C SER A 635 -9.40 9.76 34.62
N SER A 636 -10.39 8.85 34.62
CA SER A 636 -11.10 8.38 35.82
C SER A 636 -11.46 6.90 35.74
N MET A 637 -11.12 6.12 36.78
CA MET A 637 -11.44 4.69 36.86
C MET A 637 -12.96 4.41 36.96
N PRO A 638 -13.77 5.15 37.74
CA PRO A 638 -15.23 5.01 37.70
C PRO A 638 -15.84 5.10 36.30
N SER A 639 -15.28 5.95 35.43
CA SER A 639 -15.72 6.12 34.04
C SER A 639 -15.35 4.94 33.16
N ALA A 640 -14.11 4.45 33.26
CA ALA A 640 -13.66 3.22 32.59
C ALA A 640 -14.50 2.00 33.04
N PHE A 641 -14.76 1.89 34.34
CA PHE A 641 -15.58 0.83 34.93
C PHE A 641 -17.03 0.89 34.45
N SER A 642 -17.65 2.09 34.44
CA SER A 642 -19.02 2.24 33.95
C SER A 642 -19.16 1.79 32.49
N LEU A 643 -18.18 2.10 31.64
CA LEU A 643 -18.20 1.65 30.25
C LEU A 643 -18.04 0.13 30.15
N ALA A 644 -17.09 -0.46 30.88
CA ALA A 644 -16.88 -1.91 30.91
C ALA A 644 -18.15 -2.66 31.36
N VAL A 645 -18.83 -2.17 32.40
CA VAL A 645 -20.12 -2.73 32.85
C VAL A 645 -21.20 -2.61 31.79
N SER A 646 -21.20 -1.54 30.98
CA SER A 646 -22.15 -1.40 29.87
C SER A 646 -21.98 -2.51 28.83
N PHE A 647 -20.74 -2.91 28.53
CA PHE A 647 -20.45 -4.01 27.61
C PHE A 647 -20.75 -5.38 28.23
N LEU A 648 -20.55 -5.53 29.54
CA LEU A 648 -20.88 -6.75 30.27
C LEU A 648 -22.40 -7.01 30.32
N ARG A 649 -23.20 -5.96 30.54
CA ARG A 649 -24.67 -6.06 30.63
C ARG A 649 -25.31 -6.29 29.27
N ASP A 650 -24.89 -5.50 28.29
CA ASP A 650 -25.43 -5.50 26.94
C ASP A 650 -24.27 -5.68 25.94
N PRO A 651 -23.87 -6.94 25.67
CA PRO A 651 -22.82 -7.22 24.71
C PRO A 651 -23.29 -6.84 23.31
N ILE A 652 -22.36 -6.43 22.45
CA ILE A 652 -22.69 -5.92 21.10
C ILE A 652 -23.36 -6.97 20.22
N GLN A 653 -23.06 -8.24 20.48
CA GLN A 653 -23.70 -9.40 19.90
C GLN A 653 -23.71 -10.51 20.95
N ALA A 654 -24.81 -11.28 20.99
CA ALA A 654 -25.06 -12.27 22.04
C ALA A 654 -24.12 -13.48 21.96
N ASP A 655 -23.60 -13.77 20.78
CA ASP A 655 -22.70 -14.88 20.44
C ASP A 655 -21.21 -14.52 20.54
N VAL A 656 -20.87 -13.23 20.73
CA VAL A 656 -19.47 -12.79 20.80
C VAL A 656 -18.94 -12.92 22.21
N GLN A 657 -17.87 -13.70 22.36
CA GLN A 657 -17.12 -13.82 23.59
C GLN A 657 -16.09 -12.69 23.72
N ASN A 658 -16.17 -11.93 24.81
CA ASN A 658 -15.33 -10.73 24.99
C ASN A 658 -14.39 -10.88 26.19
N ARG A 659 -13.18 -10.35 26.06
CA ARG A 659 -12.21 -10.21 27.15
C ARG A 659 -12.09 -8.73 27.51
N MET A 660 -12.18 -8.42 28.80
CA MET A 660 -12.08 -7.04 29.28
C MET A 660 -11.14 -6.98 30.48
N ALA A 661 -10.13 -6.11 30.40
CA ALA A 661 -9.18 -5.88 31.47
C ALA A 661 -9.12 -4.39 31.85
N LEU A 662 -9.19 -4.10 33.15
CA LEU A 662 -9.07 -2.78 33.74
C LEU A 662 -7.80 -2.66 34.59
N HIS A 663 -7.05 -1.59 34.34
CA HIS A 663 -5.82 -1.30 35.05
C HIS A 663 -5.68 0.20 35.34
N TRP A 664 -4.98 0.54 36.44
CA TRP A 664 -4.70 1.91 36.85
C TRP A 664 -3.20 2.08 37.04
N GLY A 665 -2.63 3.09 36.39
CA GLY A 665 -1.23 3.43 36.62
C GLY A 665 -0.74 4.62 35.80
N ALA A 666 0.49 5.03 36.10
CA ALA A 666 1.17 6.13 35.44
C ALA A 666 1.57 5.79 33.99
N VAL A 667 1.11 6.62 33.07
CA VAL A 667 1.51 6.59 31.65
C VAL A 667 1.95 7.96 31.18
N LYS A 668 2.74 8.00 30.12
CA LYS A 668 3.07 9.23 29.38
C LYS A 668 2.17 9.33 28.15
N LEU A 669 1.41 10.42 28.06
CA LEU A 669 0.64 10.75 26.86
C LEU A 669 1.50 11.65 25.97
N THR A 670 1.63 11.31 24.69
CA THR A 670 2.35 12.13 23.71
C THR A 670 1.42 13.15 23.06
N GLU A 671 1.97 14.23 22.51
CA GLU A 671 1.22 15.22 21.75
C GLU A 671 0.57 14.62 20.49
N ASP A 672 1.15 13.53 19.96
CA ASP A 672 0.62 12.75 18.82
C ASP A 672 -0.51 11.78 19.22
N GLY A 673 -0.93 11.74 20.49
CA GLY A 673 -2.01 10.89 20.96
C GLY A 673 -1.62 9.43 21.21
N ASP A 674 -0.34 9.15 21.50
CA ASP A 674 0.10 7.82 21.97
C ASP A 674 0.15 7.73 23.49
N VAL A 675 0.05 6.50 24.00
CA VAL A 675 0.19 6.18 25.43
C VAL A 675 1.40 5.28 25.59
N LEU A 676 2.38 5.73 26.36
CA LEU A 676 3.63 5.03 26.61
C LEU A 676 3.79 4.77 28.10
N GLY A 677 4.20 3.56 28.46
CA GLY A 677 4.44 3.20 29.86
C GLY A 677 4.37 1.70 30.08
N VAL A 678 5.08 1.24 31.10
CA VAL A 678 5.13 -0.17 31.49
C VAL A 678 3.72 -0.70 31.80
N GLU A 679 2.85 0.15 32.33
CA GLU A 679 1.47 -0.19 32.68
C GLU A 679 0.57 -0.46 31.47
N VAL A 680 0.90 0.08 30.29
CA VAL A 680 0.22 -0.28 29.03
C VAL A 680 0.52 -1.74 28.69
N HIS A 681 1.78 -2.15 28.79
CA HIS A 681 2.16 -3.55 28.55
C HIS A 681 1.54 -4.48 29.60
N ARG A 682 1.43 -4.04 30.86
CA ARG A 682 0.83 -4.81 31.94
C ARG A 682 -0.63 -5.14 31.65
N VAL A 683 -1.46 -4.16 31.26
CA VAL A 683 -2.89 -4.39 30.99
C VAL A 683 -3.13 -5.33 29.81
N PHE A 684 -2.31 -5.28 28.76
CA PHE A 684 -2.37 -6.24 27.65
C PHE A 684 -1.97 -7.65 28.06
N ARG A 685 -1.01 -7.80 28.98
CA ARG A 685 -0.65 -9.13 29.52
C ARG A 685 -1.77 -9.71 30.36
N ILE A 686 -2.49 -8.88 31.11
CA ILE A 686 -3.63 -9.31 31.93
C ILE A 686 -4.79 -9.80 31.07
N GLU A 687 -5.07 -9.11 29.97
CA GLU A 687 -6.12 -9.53 29.03
C GLU A 687 -5.82 -10.88 28.36
N ALA A 688 -4.54 -11.27 28.29
CA ALA A 688 -4.05 -12.47 27.61
C ALA A 688 -3.64 -13.64 28.54
N ILE A 689 -4.00 -13.59 29.83
CA ILE A 689 -3.66 -14.62 30.83
C ILE A 689 -4.34 -15.97 30.52
N GLN A 690 -3.62 -17.05 30.75
CA GLN A 690 -4.09 -18.43 30.66
C GLN A 690 -4.06 -19.12 32.03
N MET A 691 -4.80 -20.23 32.22
CA MET A 691 -4.81 -20.99 33.49
C MET A 691 -3.40 -21.35 34.00
N PRO A 692 -2.44 -21.78 33.15
CA PRO A 692 -1.10 -22.15 33.63
C PRO A 692 -0.29 -20.99 34.22
N ASP A 693 -0.74 -19.75 34.05
CA ASP A 693 -0.07 -18.56 34.60
C ASP A 693 -0.39 -18.34 36.09
N GLN A 694 -1.32 -19.10 36.69
CA GLN A 694 -1.69 -18.97 38.10
C GLN A 694 -0.59 -19.50 39.03
N VAL A 695 -0.18 -18.68 40.01
CA VAL A 695 0.98 -18.97 40.89
C VAL A 695 0.58 -19.70 42.17
N ASN A 696 -0.66 -19.54 42.66
CA ASN A 696 -1.18 -20.25 43.84
C ASN A 696 -2.45 -21.05 43.51
N SER A 697 -2.41 -22.36 43.76
CA SER A 697 -3.44 -23.35 43.42
C SER A 697 -4.56 -23.52 44.44
N ASP A 698 -4.44 -22.93 45.64
CA ASP A 698 -5.37 -23.18 46.77
C ASP A 698 -6.68 -22.37 46.70
N TYR A 699 -7.10 -21.96 45.50
CA TYR A 699 -8.29 -21.13 45.32
C TYR A 699 -9.33 -21.84 44.46
N ASP A 700 -10.42 -22.33 45.09
CA ASP A 700 -11.61 -22.94 44.46
C ASP A 700 -12.48 -21.93 43.66
N GLY A 701 -11.92 -20.76 43.33
CA GLY A 701 -12.64 -19.70 42.64
C GLY A 701 -12.72 -19.88 41.14
N LEU A 702 -13.55 -19.03 40.53
CA LEU A 702 -13.89 -19.09 39.11
C LEU A 702 -12.63 -19.00 38.21
N PRO A 703 -12.42 -19.96 37.30
CA PRO A 703 -11.26 -19.98 36.41
C PRO A 703 -11.12 -18.70 35.55
N ILE A 704 -9.88 -18.18 35.38
CA ILE A 704 -9.46 -17.22 34.34
C ILE A 704 -8.50 -17.96 33.40
N PRO A 705 -8.72 -18.00 32.08
CA PRO A 705 -9.59 -17.12 31.32
C PRO A 705 -11.04 -17.58 31.27
N ALA A 706 -11.96 -16.63 31.48
CA ALA A 706 -13.37 -16.84 31.21
C ALA A 706 -13.94 -15.56 30.60
N THR A 707 -14.52 -15.69 29.42
CA THR A 707 -15.05 -14.59 28.62
C THR A 707 -16.32 -14.00 29.21
N ASN A 708 -16.65 -12.80 28.74
CA ASN A 708 -17.76 -12.00 29.23
C ASN A 708 -17.63 -11.72 30.73
N ARG A 709 -16.42 -11.32 31.15
CA ARG A 709 -16.07 -10.90 32.50
C ARG A 709 -15.19 -9.66 32.45
N ILE A 710 -15.18 -8.92 33.55
CA ILE A 710 -14.26 -7.79 33.73
C ILE A 710 -13.17 -8.26 34.70
N VAL A 711 -11.94 -8.34 34.20
CA VAL A 711 -10.74 -8.61 35.00
C VAL A 711 -10.15 -7.27 35.44
N MET A 712 -9.73 -7.18 36.69
CA MET A 712 -9.21 -5.94 37.24
C MET A 712 -8.02 -6.18 38.17
N THR A 713 -7.05 -5.27 38.10
CA THR A 713 -5.88 -5.26 38.99
C THR A 713 -6.17 -4.62 40.34
N GLU A 714 -5.34 -4.91 41.36
CA GLU A 714 -5.47 -4.28 42.69
C GLU A 714 -5.43 -2.74 42.64
N PRO A 715 -4.49 -2.10 41.90
CA PRO A 715 -4.47 -0.64 41.81
C PRO A 715 -5.78 -0.08 41.22
N ALA A 716 -6.35 -0.75 40.22
CA ALA A 716 -7.63 -0.35 39.63
C ALA A 716 -8.79 -0.52 40.61
N LEU A 717 -8.84 -1.62 41.36
CA LEU A 717 -9.85 -1.85 42.40
C LEU A 717 -9.80 -0.77 43.48
N LYS A 718 -8.60 -0.34 43.88
CA LYS A 718 -8.38 0.72 44.87
C LYS A 718 -8.84 2.12 44.41
N GLN A 719 -9.22 2.31 43.15
CA GLN A 719 -9.78 3.58 42.64
C GLN A 719 -11.31 3.62 42.62
N LEU A 720 -12.01 2.50 42.83
CA LEU A 720 -13.49 2.46 42.84
C LEU A 720 -14.06 2.83 44.22
N GLN A 721 -15.36 3.08 44.37
CA GLN A 721 -15.96 3.25 45.70
C GLN A 721 -16.27 1.89 46.37
N LYS A 722 -16.40 1.84 47.70
CA LYS A 722 -16.68 0.60 48.47
C LYS A 722 -17.78 -0.29 47.85
N PRO A 723 -18.96 0.25 47.48
CA PRO A 723 -20.03 -0.56 46.87
C PRO A 723 -19.67 -1.15 45.50
N GLN A 724 -18.82 -0.46 44.73
CA GLN A 724 -18.35 -0.94 43.43
C GLN A 724 -17.22 -1.97 43.57
N ARG A 725 -16.43 -1.90 44.65
CA ARG A 725 -15.38 -2.88 44.94
C ARG A 725 -15.93 -4.20 45.44
N SER A 726 -17.00 -4.18 46.23
CA SER A 726 -17.56 -5.37 46.88
C SER A 726 -18.17 -6.40 45.93
N VAL A 727 -18.44 -6.03 44.67
CA VAL A 727 -18.98 -6.96 43.65
C VAL A 727 -17.89 -7.78 42.94
N PHE A 728 -16.62 -7.45 43.16
CA PHE A 728 -15.50 -8.17 42.57
C PHE A 728 -15.03 -9.30 43.49
N HIS A 729 -14.81 -10.46 42.91
CA HIS A 729 -14.25 -11.61 43.59
C HIS A 729 -12.75 -11.67 43.33
N TYR A 730 -11.95 -11.95 44.36
CA TYR A 730 -10.54 -12.25 44.14
C TYR A 730 -10.43 -13.48 43.23
N ALA A 731 -9.46 -13.50 42.33
CA ALA A 731 -9.27 -14.60 41.37
C ALA A 731 -7.91 -15.29 41.52
N GLY A 732 -7.00 -14.73 42.30
CA GLY A 732 -5.68 -15.29 42.54
C GLY A 732 -4.53 -14.39 42.08
N GLN A 733 -3.32 -14.91 42.18
CA GLN A 733 -2.10 -14.27 41.68
C GLN A 733 -1.64 -14.94 40.40
N TYR A 734 -1.29 -14.13 39.41
CA TYR A 734 -0.89 -14.60 38.09
C TYR A 734 0.48 -14.07 37.70
N ALA A 735 1.34 -14.94 37.20
CA ALA A 735 2.62 -14.57 36.64
C ALA A 735 2.38 -13.86 35.29
N LEU A 736 2.80 -12.60 35.17
CA LEU A 736 2.70 -11.88 33.91
C LEU A 736 4.03 -11.97 33.16
N LYS A 737 4.00 -12.49 31.93
CA LYS A 737 5.20 -12.58 31.07
C LYS A 737 5.89 -11.21 30.94
N GLY A 738 7.13 -11.13 31.41
CA GLY A 738 7.95 -9.91 31.38
C GLY A 738 7.89 -9.05 32.65
N PHE A 739 7.20 -9.53 33.71
CA PHE A 739 7.15 -8.91 35.02
C PHE A 739 7.64 -9.89 36.08
N SER A 740 8.45 -9.42 37.02
CA SER A 740 9.04 -10.24 38.08
C SER A 740 8.07 -10.60 39.20
N GLU A 741 7.06 -9.75 39.44
CA GLU A 741 6.10 -9.93 40.52
C GLU A 741 4.77 -10.48 40.00
N PRO A 742 4.20 -11.51 40.67
CA PRO A 742 2.85 -11.98 40.39
C PRO A 742 1.83 -10.84 40.57
N CYS A 743 0.85 -10.78 39.66
CA CYS A 743 -0.19 -9.77 39.69
C CYS A 743 -1.45 -10.33 40.36
N PRO A 744 -1.91 -9.76 41.48
CA PRO A 744 -3.19 -10.12 42.06
C PRO A 744 -4.33 -9.58 41.19
N LEU A 745 -5.31 -10.43 40.90
CA LEU A 745 -6.44 -10.11 40.02
C LEU A 745 -7.79 -10.36 40.67
N TRP A 746 -8.77 -9.55 40.27
CA TRP A 746 -10.16 -9.64 40.69
C TRP A 746 -11.07 -9.69 39.47
N VAL A 747 -12.22 -10.35 39.61
CA VAL A 747 -13.14 -10.59 38.51
C VAL A 747 -14.57 -10.21 38.90
N LEU A 748 -15.27 -9.56 37.96
CA LEU A 748 -16.71 -9.33 37.99
C LEU A 748 -17.38 -10.11 36.86
N HIS A 749 -18.41 -10.89 37.19
CA HIS A 749 -19.19 -11.69 36.26
C HIS A 749 -20.62 -11.14 36.11
N LYS A 750 -21.26 -11.40 34.95
CA LYS A 750 -22.60 -10.90 34.60
C LYS A 750 -23.72 -11.27 35.60
N ARG A 751 -23.53 -12.31 36.43
CA ARG A 751 -24.52 -12.78 37.42
C ARG A 751 -24.43 -12.11 38.81
N SER A 752 -23.44 -11.26 39.05
CA SER A 752 -23.34 -10.50 40.31
C SER A 752 -24.38 -9.38 40.29
N ARG A 753 -25.44 -9.50 41.12
CA ARG A 753 -26.55 -8.53 41.21
C ARG A 753 -26.10 -7.17 41.73
#